data_AF-A0A670INR2-F1
#
_entry.id   AF-A0A670INR2-F1
#
_cell.length_a   1.000
_cell.length_b   1.000
_cell.length_c   1.000
_cell.angle_alpha   90.00
_cell.angle_beta   90.00
_cell.angle_gamma   90.00
#
_symmetry.space_group_name_H-M   'P 1'
#
loop_
_entity.id
_entity.type
_entity.pdbx_description
1 polymer ?
#
loop_
_entity_poly.entity_id
_entity_poly.type
_entity_poly.pdbx_seq_one_letter_code
_entity_poly.pdbx_strand_id
1 'polypeptide(L)'
;MGLRPGPLHSATMLPLWEAVARIGGAADASFQLTDVGRCLPRKLQFCQQQRPEAERRPGRSGAMVQLYNLHPFGSQQVVPAKQEPALFCCGRDTLLVACAPGACKVEVFAAGRPELCEPLGSFCTLGRVLRMAYSEVGDYVVTVEEKNESLFLRAYVNWRCMSTGNSRVCVRMIGHNLEASYSEASKNQITIVELPLSDPPLCFSCCPLTGDLLVGCKNKLILFSLKHLVRSQNVTVLDFERLLILHIDNITPSEVAFCAGYIAITTELEVLILHLEAGVEAAGSSRQQDCDSVESERLFNKGVKEEPDSTPFETDDFVICQQPVELFGEESRQCGICVTLESTGLVGEESNFQLQYVLYRRFALDISSFAFSGDDAKLHSLQLLPVYVTENSATTGGAEPAKRELLSLFCFFSLPHIGYLYTVGNLVELISTYQYSERSQQAVLTPQFLHVITSNNLQCFTVRCSAAAARDEDPYIDTTLKACPPVSLDVCALRMQLFIGLKAISHFKNHVIVLTKAETEDITERKKPSRRLLSRKSDSIKPKVSPESEPGWNLYIVNTTSTLLLYREMVEYSKTYENVRTESCIHLLSEAHLLVRAALMDPDLKESAEKEDLLEALQESCALLGDCYSRFNTKDFHLALPYYKMSGLSVTDVLKRVDPTFEDKTHKYEKGIIFYLYHSLCEDIDEELSEELAAKVLHIFHPAESNQIPQVLCSPCMRKVSPEIAIEYLQKVEEVVPSVVVTLTKASMALKMGDPDGCKSELDSYAEMMLVCGFIVEPRLLRQLIKGQVVPTELAVYLRETRPGFLVASVLALHENSKIELEEADTYIKMLSAEEEDAIPQLLVDFWEALLVACSQKEVVQELHFKLAEQYIWRLSRKQLPNTKPLKTTEDLINSCGHYGLIFPWVTFMMSLIPPSDQNASDDLSKLQSLLCSPYFNIPSILPLLEALPEETLPGLSIHILCDTRLGQYERSIDKLLERCPQAVIPYAQHELKHECRALWWNKLLPELCKRIRDPGDNYSVLLSSLTETLSVIAMELELRDFLNVLPEDGNAAFFLPHLLQCSRRKLVT
;
A
#
# COMPACT_ATOMS: atom_id res chain seq x y z
N MET A 1 -23.48 48.80 -15.76
CA MET A 1 -22.01 48.90 -15.81
C MET A 1 -21.47 47.96 -14.74
N GLY A 2 -20.67 46.93 -15.00
CA GLY A 2 -20.02 46.55 -16.26
C GLY A 2 -18.54 46.28 -16.05
N LEU A 3 -18.18 45.19 -15.38
CA LEU A 3 -16.83 44.62 -15.32
C LEU A 3 -16.96 43.11 -15.01
N ARG A 4 -16.17 42.27 -15.71
CA ARG A 4 -16.13 40.81 -15.54
C ARG A 4 -15.04 40.41 -14.53
N PRO A 5 -15.18 39.31 -13.79
CA PRO A 5 -14.03 38.57 -13.27
C PRO A 5 -13.42 37.68 -14.37
N GLY A 6 -12.10 37.55 -14.36
CA GLY A 6 -11.34 36.53 -15.11
C GLY A 6 -10.57 35.63 -14.14
N PRO A 7 -10.21 34.39 -14.52
CA PRO A 7 -9.72 33.38 -13.60
C PRO A 7 -8.25 33.57 -13.22
N LEU A 8 -7.89 33.19 -11.99
CA LEU A 8 -6.51 33.08 -11.53
C LEU A 8 -6.02 31.64 -11.67
N HIS A 9 -4.89 31.48 -12.39
CA HIS A 9 -4.20 30.20 -12.55
C HIS A 9 -3.32 29.86 -11.34
N SER A 10 -3.14 28.56 -11.15
CA SER A 10 -2.13 27.93 -10.30
C SER A 10 -0.68 28.24 -10.69
N ALA A 11 0.18 28.47 -9.70
CA ALA A 11 1.65 28.31 -9.79
C ALA A 11 2.16 27.87 -8.40
N THR A 12 2.62 26.63 -8.19
CA THR A 12 3.99 26.14 -8.42
C THR A 12 5.10 27.06 -7.91
N MET A 13 5.71 26.70 -6.77
CA MET A 13 7.02 27.21 -6.33
C MET A 13 8.07 26.10 -6.38
N LEU A 14 9.21 26.41 -7.00
CA LEU A 14 10.50 25.74 -6.84
C LEU A 14 11.55 26.83 -6.48
N PRO A 15 12.69 26.45 -5.89
CA PRO A 15 13.30 27.28 -4.86
C PRO A 15 14.38 28.24 -5.35
N LEU A 16 14.68 29.21 -4.50
CA LEU A 16 15.74 30.19 -4.66
C LEU A 16 16.54 30.25 -3.35
N TRP A 17 17.80 29.78 -3.37
CA TRP A 17 18.99 30.55 -2.97
C TRP A 17 20.26 29.68 -2.87
N GLU A 18 21.32 30.18 -3.49
CA GLU A 18 22.70 29.73 -3.35
C GLU A 18 23.51 30.77 -2.55
N ALA A 19 24.68 30.34 -2.06
CA ALA A 19 25.84 31.15 -1.66
C ALA A 19 25.78 32.03 -0.39
N VAL A 20 26.35 31.51 0.70
CA VAL A 20 27.41 32.23 1.45
C VAL A 20 28.55 31.25 1.74
N ALA A 21 29.80 31.68 1.55
CA ALA A 21 30.99 30.88 1.81
C ALA A 21 32.05 31.65 2.61
N ARG A 22 32.89 30.89 3.34
CA ARG A 22 34.14 31.26 4.05
C ARG A 22 34.01 32.03 5.38
N ILE A 23 34.45 31.34 6.44
CA ILE A 23 35.51 31.64 7.43
C ILE A 23 35.61 30.31 8.23
N GLY A 24 36.75 29.71 8.57
CA GLY A 24 38.11 30.19 8.68
C GLY A 24 38.59 30.00 10.13
N GLY A 25 39.07 28.79 10.48
CA GLY A 25 39.52 28.48 11.84
C GLY A 25 40.16 27.10 11.94
N ALA A 26 41.47 27.07 12.19
CA ALA A 26 42.23 25.85 12.45
C ALA A 26 42.47 25.68 13.96
N ALA A 27 42.52 24.44 14.44
CA ALA A 27 43.00 24.11 15.77
C ALA A 27 43.64 22.71 15.77
N ASP A 28 44.97 22.67 15.70
CA ASP A 28 45.75 21.48 16.08
C ASP A 28 45.63 21.27 17.59
N ALA A 29 45.32 20.05 18.02
CA ALA A 29 45.48 19.61 19.40
C ALA A 29 45.91 18.13 19.42
N SER A 30 47.21 17.91 19.38
CA SER A 30 47.79 16.65 19.84
C SER A 30 47.75 16.62 21.38
N PHE A 31 47.52 15.44 21.98
CA PHE A 31 48.48 14.82 22.91
C PHE A 31 48.04 13.45 23.47
N GLN A 32 49.01 12.53 23.49
CA GLN A 32 49.26 11.45 24.45
C GLN A 32 48.21 10.37 24.77
N LEU A 33 48.55 9.15 24.33
CA LEU A 33 48.19 7.91 25.00
C LEU A 33 48.67 7.89 26.46
N THR A 34 47.89 7.28 27.34
CA THR A 34 48.39 6.62 28.56
C THR A 34 47.92 5.16 28.56
N ASP A 35 48.80 4.27 29.01
CA ASP A 35 48.70 2.81 28.84
C ASP A 35 48.92 2.13 30.20
N VAL A 36 47.91 1.40 30.69
CA VAL A 36 48.01 0.52 31.86
C VAL A 36 47.12 -0.72 31.66
N GLY A 37 47.76 -1.88 31.60
CA GLY A 37 47.16 -3.22 31.50
C GLY A 37 46.34 -3.68 32.73
N ARG A 38 45.93 -4.96 32.82
CA ARG A 38 46.71 -6.18 32.49
C ARG A 38 45.85 -7.47 32.36
N CYS A 39 46.33 -8.37 31.49
CA CYS A 39 46.37 -9.86 31.63
C CYS A 39 45.05 -10.68 31.68
N LEU A 40 44.70 -11.44 30.63
CA LEU A 40 45.16 -12.83 30.23
C LEU A 40 44.03 -13.87 30.51
N PRO A 41 43.94 -15.04 29.81
CA PRO A 41 44.98 -15.72 29.03
C PRO A 41 44.68 -15.98 27.53
N ARG A 42 45.72 -16.45 26.81
CA ARG A 42 45.78 -16.70 25.36
C ARG A 42 45.55 -18.16 24.96
N LYS A 43 44.96 -18.39 23.77
CA LYS A 43 45.23 -19.42 22.73
C LYS A 43 44.02 -19.41 21.75
N LEU A 44 44.14 -19.37 20.42
CA LEU A 44 45.26 -19.29 19.49
C LEU A 44 45.08 -18.06 18.58
N GLN A 45 46.18 -17.39 18.21
CA GLN A 45 46.16 -16.12 17.48
C GLN A 45 47.15 -16.18 16.31
N PHE A 46 46.64 -16.39 15.09
CA PHE A 46 47.39 -16.20 13.84
C PHE A 46 46.45 -15.86 12.68
N CYS A 47 46.07 -14.59 12.59
CA CYS A 47 45.84 -13.87 11.34
C CYS A 47 46.24 -12.42 11.60
N GLN A 48 47.27 -11.94 10.89
CA GLN A 48 47.70 -10.55 11.02
C GLN A 48 46.71 -9.65 10.29
N GLN A 49 46.41 -8.49 10.88
CA GLN A 49 45.69 -7.43 10.20
C GLN A 49 46.54 -6.95 9.00
N GLN A 50 46.10 -7.25 7.78
CA GLN A 50 46.42 -6.42 6.63
C GLN A 50 45.32 -5.37 6.49
N ARG A 51 45.64 -4.12 6.81
CA ARG A 51 44.87 -2.97 6.35
C ARG A 51 45.21 -2.74 4.88
N PRO A 52 44.25 -2.70 3.95
CA PRO A 52 44.44 -2.02 2.68
C PRO A 52 44.22 -0.52 2.89
N GLU A 53 45.30 0.27 2.85
CA GLU A 53 45.19 1.72 2.68
C GLU A 53 44.82 2.01 1.22
N ALA A 54 43.53 2.15 0.95
CA ALA A 54 43.04 2.56 -0.36
C ALA A 54 43.03 4.10 -0.48
N GLU A 55 44.02 4.65 -1.18
CA GLU A 55 44.07 6.08 -1.50
C GLU A 55 42.86 6.51 -2.36
N ARG A 56 42.20 7.60 -1.95
CA ARG A 56 41.10 8.21 -2.72
C ARG A 56 41.63 8.79 -4.04
N ARG A 57 41.24 8.20 -5.18
CA ARG A 57 41.25 8.88 -6.49
C ARG A 57 39.81 9.19 -6.92
N PRO A 58 39.45 10.44 -7.23
CA PRO A 58 38.10 10.79 -7.67
C PRO A 58 37.92 10.45 -9.16
N GLY A 59 36.95 9.60 -9.51
CA GLY A 59 36.64 9.34 -10.91
C GLY A 59 36.05 7.98 -11.31
N ARG A 60 35.15 7.39 -10.50
CA ARG A 60 34.15 6.37 -10.88
C ARG A 60 33.32 6.04 -9.62
N SER A 61 31.99 6.03 -9.73
CA SER A 61 31.12 5.59 -8.62
C SER A 61 31.10 4.06 -8.55
N GLY A 62 32.12 3.48 -7.92
CA GLY A 62 32.08 2.07 -7.54
C GLY A 62 31.08 1.87 -6.40
N ALA A 63 30.20 0.87 -6.51
CA ALA A 63 29.32 0.45 -5.43
C ALA A 63 30.15 0.13 -4.18
N MET A 64 29.84 0.77 -3.05
CA MET A 64 30.69 0.77 -1.87
C MET A 64 30.21 -0.30 -0.87
N VAL A 65 30.69 -1.53 -1.03
CA VAL A 65 30.32 -2.65 -0.15
C VAL A 65 30.76 -2.37 1.29
N GLN A 66 29.81 -2.31 2.22
CA GLN A 66 30.11 -2.15 3.65
C GLN A 66 30.48 -3.50 4.27
N LEU A 67 31.43 -3.54 5.22
CA LEU A 67 31.88 -4.77 5.87
C LEU A 67 31.53 -4.75 7.36
N TYR A 68 30.75 -5.73 7.82
CA TYR A 68 30.40 -5.90 9.23
C TYR A 68 30.88 -7.26 9.77
N ASN A 69 31.43 -7.27 10.99
CA ASN A 69 32.04 -8.46 11.60
C ASN A 69 31.03 -9.30 12.40
N LEU A 70 29.94 -9.69 11.74
CA LEU A 70 28.81 -10.49 12.27
C LEU A 70 29.00 -11.97 11.93
N HIS A 71 28.34 -12.90 12.64
CA HIS A 71 28.57 -14.35 12.49
C HIS A 71 27.39 -15.08 11.79
N PRO A 72 27.34 -15.13 10.45
CA PRO A 72 26.27 -15.82 9.71
C PRO A 72 26.35 -17.36 9.79
N PHE A 73 27.48 -17.92 10.22
CA PHE A 73 27.71 -19.37 10.32
C PHE A 73 27.86 -19.80 11.77
N GLY A 74 27.07 -20.79 12.20
CA GLY A 74 27.00 -21.26 13.59
C GLY A 74 27.87 -22.48 13.88
N SER A 75 27.62 -23.60 13.19
CA SER A 75 28.36 -24.86 13.41
C SER A 75 28.66 -25.58 12.10
N GLN A 76 29.67 -26.45 12.12
CA GLN A 76 30.09 -27.23 10.95
C GLN A 76 30.18 -28.71 11.30
N GLN A 77 29.71 -29.56 10.38
CA GLN A 77 29.77 -31.02 10.48
C GLN A 77 30.47 -31.58 9.23
N VAL A 78 31.17 -32.71 9.38
CA VAL A 78 31.79 -33.43 8.25
C VAL A 78 30.92 -34.63 7.88
N VAL A 79 30.57 -34.77 6.61
CA VAL A 79 29.79 -35.91 6.12
C VAL A 79 30.70 -37.14 6.05
N PRO A 80 30.33 -38.28 6.67
CA PRO A 80 31.15 -39.50 6.70
C PRO A 80 31.06 -40.30 5.40
N ALA A 81 31.35 -39.67 4.26
CA ALA A 81 31.39 -40.30 2.95
C ALA A 81 32.59 -41.25 2.83
N LYS A 82 32.39 -42.40 2.19
CA LYS A 82 33.45 -43.44 2.05
C LYS A 82 34.27 -43.33 0.77
N GLN A 83 33.81 -42.54 -0.18
CA GLN A 83 34.41 -42.37 -1.50
C GLN A 83 34.38 -40.88 -1.87
N GLU A 84 35.29 -40.46 -2.75
CA GLU A 84 35.36 -39.07 -3.20
C GLU A 84 34.01 -38.64 -3.80
N PRO A 85 33.40 -37.55 -3.32
CA PRO A 85 32.17 -37.00 -3.88
C PRO A 85 32.49 -36.32 -5.21
N ALA A 86 31.89 -36.81 -6.30
CA ALA A 86 32.00 -36.16 -7.60
C ALA A 86 31.03 -34.97 -7.71
N LEU A 87 29.80 -35.16 -7.21
CA LEU A 87 28.70 -34.20 -7.24
C LEU A 87 27.81 -34.43 -6.00
N PHE A 88 27.07 -33.41 -5.60
CA PHE A 88 26.05 -33.54 -4.55
C PHE A 88 24.83 -32.66 -4.85
N CYS A 89 23.66 -33.06 -4.35
CA CYS A 89 22.47 -32.23 -4.32
C CYS A 89 21.65 -32.48 -3.04
N CYS A 90 20.80 -31.54 -2.69
CA CYS A 90 19.99 -31.55 -1.47
C CYS A 90 18.52 -31.77 -1.81
N GLY A 91 17.76 -32.36 -0.88
CA GLY A 91 16.32 -32.54 -1.05
C GLY A 91 15.58 -32.91 0.22
N ARG A 92 14.55 -32.13 0.56
CA ARG A 92 13.64 -32.21 1.73
C ARG A 92 14.25 -32.27 3.12
N ASP A 93 15.09 -33.25 3.42
CA ASP A 93 15.89 -33.41 4.65
C ASP A 93 17.10 -34.35 4.40
N THR A 94 17.49 -34.55 3.13
CA THR A 94 18.48 -35.54 2.70
C THR A 94 19.52 -34.93 1.77
N LEU A 95 20.75 -35.42 1.91
CA LEU A 95 21.90 -35.09 1.08
C LEU A 95 22.22 -36.28 0.18
N LEU A 96 22.21 -36.07 -1.13
CA LEU A 96 22.52 -37.05 -2.16
C LEU A 96 23.94 -36.79 -2.65
N VAL A 97 24.84 -37.76 -2.51
CA VAL A 97 26.24 -37.67 -2.91
C VAL A 97 26.54 -38.69 -4.00
N ALA A 98 26.85 -38.22 -5.20
CA ALA A 98 27.33 -39.09 -6.27
C ALA A 98 28.80 -39.44 -6.02
N CYS A 99 29.10 -40.72 -5.92
CA CYS A 99 30.46 -41.23 -5.73
C CYS A 99 31.35 -41.02 -6.97
N ALA A 100 32.65 -41.18 -6.76
CA ALA A 100 33.71 -41.03 -7.77
C ALA A 100 33.40 -41.69 -9.13
N PRO A 101 33.96 -41.18 -10.26
CA PRO A 101 33.61 -41.55 -11.63
C PRO A 101 33.48 -43.04 -12.01
N GLY A 102 34.13 -43.95 -11.29
CA GLY A 102 34.07 -45.40 -11.53
C GLY A 102 33.05 -46.17 -10.67
N ALA A 103 32.42 -45.53 -9.68
CA ALA A 103 31.59 -46.21 -8.69
C ALA A 103 30.12 -46.39 -9.11
N CYS A 104 29.60 -45.56 -10.03
CA CYS A 104 28.20 -45.57 -10.51
C CYS A 104 27.18 -45.73 -9.37
N LYS A 105 27.32 -44.90 -8.33
CA LYS A 105 26.62 -45.04 -7.05
C LYS A 105 26.31 -43.67 -6.45
N VAL A 106 25.13 -43.53 -5.84
CA VAL A 106 24.73 -42.38 -5.05
C VAL A 106 24.52 -42.82 -3.60
N GLU A 107 25.23 -42.20 -2.66
CA GLU A 107 25.06 -42.37 -1.22
C GLU A 107 24.11 -41.28 -0.68
N VAL A 108 23.22 -41.67 0.23
CA VAL A 108 22.15 -40.83 0.78
C VAL A 108 22.40 -40.64 2.27
N PHE A 109 22.45 -39.40 2.73
CA PHE A 109 22.64 -39.04 4.13
C PHE A 109 21.48 -38.20 4.65
N ALA A 110 21.22 -38.25 5.97
CA ALA A 110 20.28 -37.35 6.63
C ALA A 110 20.94 -35.97 6.86
N ALA A 111 20.34 -34.91 6.34
CA ALA A 111 20.86 -33.54 6.43
C ALA A 111 20.23 -32.72 7.58
N GLY A 112 19.03 -33.08 8.03
CA GLY A 112 18.25 -32.30 9.02
C GLY A 112 18.41 -32.69 10.50
N ARG A 113 19.46 -33.43 10.91
CA ARG A 113 19.67 -33.83 12.32
C ARG A 113 20.89 -33.13 12.94
N PRO A 114 20.77 -32.50 14.13
CA PRO A 114 21.81 -31.61 14.66
C PRO A 114 23.04 -32.30 15.25
N GLU A 115 22.98 -33.61 15.55
CA GLU A 115 24.06 -34.29 16.28
C GLU A 115 25.03 -35.08 15.38
N LEU A 116 24.53 -35.81 14.36
CA LEU A 116 25.32 -36.63 13.44
C LEU A 116 24.62 -36.78 12.08
N CYS A 117 25.39 -36.65 10.99
CA CYS A 117 24.92 -36.91 9.62
C CYS A 117 24.93 -38.42 9.32
N GLU A 118 23.80 -39.10 9.56
CA GLU A 118 23.66 -40.56 9.42
C GLU A 118 23.48 -40.99 7.96
N PRO A 119 24.18 -42.04 7.47
CA PRO A 119 23.95 -42.61 6.15
C PRO A 119 22.63 -43.40 6.12
N LEU A 120 21.69 -42.98 5.28
CA LEU A 120 20.37 -43.59 5.11
C LEU A 120 20.37 -44.78 4.14
N GLY A 121 21.30 -44.81 3.19
CA GLY A 121 21.42 -45.90 2.21
C GLY A 121 22.21 -45.49 0.96
N SER A 122 22.18 -46.32 -0.08
CA SER A 122 22.79 -46.00 -1.37
C SER A 122 22.21 -46.78 -2.54
N PHE A 123 22.04 -46.15 -3.70
CA PHE A 123 21.59 -46.80 -4.94
C PHE A 123 22.68 -46.77 -6.02
N CYS A 124 22.56 -47.67 -7.00
CA CYS A 124 23.44 -47.71 -8.16
C CYS A 124 22.80 -46.95 -9.33
N THR A 125 23.60 -46.20 -10.06
CA THR A 125 23.22 -45.54 -11.32
C THR A 125 23.58 -46.43 -12.51
N LEU A 126 22.96 -46.18 -13.67
CA LEU A 126 23.17 -47.00 -14.87
C LEU A 126 24.43 -46.61 -15.69
N GLY A 127 24.97 -45.43 -15.42
CA GLY A 127 26.25 -44.90 -15.91
C GLY A 127 26.88 -43.91 -14.92
N ARG A 128 27.95 -43.24 -15.36
CA ARG A 128 28.66 -42.21 -14.59
C ARG A 128 27.87 -40.91 -14.58
N VAL A 129 27.55 -40.39 -13.41
CA VAL A 129 26.81 -39.12 -13.27
C VAL A 129 27.70 -37.91 -13.58
N LEU A 130 27.27 -37.03 -14.49
CA LEU A 130 27.95 -35.78 -14.86
C LEU A 130 27.25 -34.52 -14.33
N ARG A 131 25.92 -34.57 -14.16
CA ARG A 131 25.09 -33.55 -13.51
C ARG A 131 23.97 -34.27 -12.73
N MET A 132 23.57 -33.74 -11.58
CA MET A 132 22.52 -34.29 -10.73
C MET A 132 21.73 -33.17 -10.06
N ALA A 133 20.40 -33.25 -10.04
CA ALA A 133 19.55 -32.38 -9.24
C ALA A 133 18.33 -33.16 -8.71
N TYR A 134 17.68 -32.62 -7.68
CA TYR A 134 16.49 -33.18 -7.06
C TYR A 134 15.31 -32.20 -7.22
N SER A 135 14.11 -32.74 -7.50
CA SER A 135 12.87 -31.98 -7.57
C SER A 135 12.05 -32.22 -6.30
N GLU A 136 11.78 -31.15 -5.54
CA GLU A 136 11.06 -31.24 -4.27
C GLU A 136 9.57 -31.57 -4.46
N VAL A 137 8.97 -31.00 -5.52
CA VAL A 137 7.56 -31.18 -5.91
C VAL A 137 7.35 -32.57 -6.49
N GLY A 138 8.15 -32.96 -7.47
CA GLY A 138 8.05 -34.27 -8.14
C GLY A 138 8.70 -35.44 -7.41
N ASP A 139 9.43 -35.18 -6.31
CA ASP A 139 10.10 -36.18 -5.46
C ASP A 139 11.05 -37.14 -6.21
N TYR A 140 11.69 -36.63 -7.26
CA TYR A 140 12.55 -37.40 -8.15
C TYR A 140 13.97 -36.83 -8.19
N VAL A 141 14.95 -37.66 -8.54
CA VAL A 141 16.34 -37.25 -8.81
C VAL A 141 16.61 -37.36 -10.31
N VAL A 142 16.99 -36.28 -10.98
CA VAL A 142 17.43 -36.32 -12.39
C VAL A 142 18.94 -36.37 -12.46
N THR A 143 19.45 -37.22 -13.35
CA THR A 143 20.87 -37.33 -13.70
C THR A 143 21.06 -37.22 -15.20
N VAL A 144 22.18 -36.58 -15.59
CA VAL A 144 22.80 -36.82 -16.90
C VAL A 144 23.92 -37.83 -16.67
N GLU A 145 23.83 -38.97 -17.35
CA GLU A 145 24.72 -40.11 -17.19
C GLU A 145 25.48 -40.44 -18.47
N GLU A 146 26.80 -40.52 -18.34
CA GLU A 146 27.70 -41.05 -19.37
C GLU A 146 27.75 -42.58 -19.30
N LYS A 147 27.44 -43.23 -20.43
CA LYS A 147 27.55 -44.68 -20.61
C LYS A 147 27.96 -44.98 -22.04
N ASN A 148 29.09 -45.67 -22.21
CA ASN A 148 29.66 -46.01 -23.53
C ASN A 148 29.80 -44.77 -24.44
N GLU A 149 30.41 -43.70 -23.92
CA GLU A 149 30.63 -42.42 -24.63
C GLU A 149 29.35 -41.69 -25.08
N SER A 150 28.17 -42.17 -24.66
CA SER A 150 26.86 -41.58 -24.94
C SER A 150 26.24 -41.00 -23.66
N LEU A 151 25.56 -39.85 -23.78
CA LEU A 151 24.90 -39.16 -22.68
C LEU A 151 23.40 -39.49 -22.64
N PHE A 152 22.92 -39.91 -21.47
CA PHE A 152 21.52 -40.28 -21.23
C PHE A 152 20.92 -39.42 -20.12
N LEU A 153 19.70 -38.95 -20.30
CA LEU A 153 18.92 -38.27 -19.27
C LEU A 153 18.02 -39.29 -18.57
N ARG A 154 18.13 -39.37 -17.24
CA ARG A 154 17.37 -40.34 -16.41
C ARG A 154 16.75 -39.65 -15.20
N ALA A 155 15.52 -40.03 -14.87
CA ALA A 155 14.84 -39.63 -13.63
C ALA A 155 14.61 -40.85 -12.72
N TYR A 156 15.11 -40.77 -11.49
CA TYR A 156 14.97 -41.79 -10.45
C TYR A 156 13.80 -41.42 -9.53
N VAL A 157 12.75 -42.24 -9.56
CA VAL A 157 11.53 -42.12 -8.78
C VAL A 157 11.48 -43.22 -7.72
N ASN A 158 10.83 -42.97 -6.57
CA ASN A 158 10.75 -43.89 -5.43
C ASN A 158 12.12 -44.32 -4.87
N TRP A 159 13.15 -43.50 -5.05
CA TRP A 159 14.49 -43.76 -4.54
C TRP A 159 14.51 -43.95 -3.01
N ARG A 160 13.62 -43.32 -2.22
CA ARG A 160 13.54 -43.54 -0.76
C ARG A 160 13.22 -44.98 -0.33
N CYS A 161 12.70 -45.85 -1.20
CA CYS A 161 12.43 -47.27 -0.89
C CYS A 161 13.70 -48.08 -0.57
N MET A 162 14.89 -47.56 -0.88
CA MET A 162 16.20 -48.14 -0.59
C MET A 162 16.43 -48.52 0.88
N SER A 163 15.80 -47.81 1.82
CA SER A 163 15.94 -48.06 3.27
C SER A 163 15.54 -49.49 3.68
N THR A 164 14.81 -50.21 2.82
CA THR A 164 14.39 -51.60 3.02
C THR A 164 15.42 -52.66 2.60
N GLY A 165 16.58 -52.25 2.06
CA GLY A 165 17.75 -53.12 1.80
C GLY A 165 17.63 -54.12 0.64
N ASN A 166 16.43 -54.33 0.08
CA ASN A 166 16.15 -55.25 -1.03
C ASN A 166 15.21 -54.62 -2.08
N SER A 167 15.42 -53.34 -2.41
CA SER A 167 14.66 -52.66 -3.45
C SER A 167 15.00 -53.23 -4.83
N ARG A 168 13.99 -53.73 -5.56
CA ARG A 168 14.11 -54.00 -6.99
C ARG A 168 14.31 -52.68 -7.75
N VAL A 169 14.79 -52.76 -8.99
CA VAL A 169 14.91 -51.61 -9.90
C VAL A 169 14.07 -51.89 -11.15
N CYS A 170 13.21 -50.97 -11.52
CA CYS A 170 12.48 -50.96 -12.79
C CYS A 170 13.11 -49.92 -13.72
N VAL A 171 13.25 -50.21 -15.00
CA VAL A 171 13.66 -49.24 -16.02
C VAL A 171 12.54 -49.16 -17.06
N ARG A 172 12.07 -47.95 -17.37
CA ARG A 172 11.04 -47.70 -18.37
C ARG A 172 11.35 -46.44 -19.16
N MET A 173 10.87 -46.37 -20.41
CA MET A 173 10.85 -45.13 -21.18
C MET A 173 9.67 -44.25 -20.76
N ILE A 174 9.74 -42.95 -21.03
CA ILE A 174 8.58 -42.03 -21.02
C ILE A 174 7.38 -42.66 -21.76
N GLY A 175 6.18 -42.57 -21.17
CA GLY A 175 4.90 -42.96 -21.79
C GLY A 175 4.71 -44.45 -22.09
N HIS A 176 5.73 -45.30 -21.90
CA HIS A 176 5.72 -46.68 -22.39
C HIS A 176 5.08 -47.66 -21.38
N ASN A 177 4.01 -48.35 -21.81
CA ASN A 177 3.34 -49.44 -21.09
C ASN A 177 2.96 -49.13 -19.62
N LEU A 178 2.43 -47.93 -19.38
CA LEU A 178 1.86 -47.56 -18.07
C LEU A 178 0.81 -48.57 -17.58
N GLU A 179 0.02 -49.18 -18.47
CA GLU A 179 -1.07 -50.07 -18.08
C GLU A 179 -0.62 -51.43 -17.53
N ALA A 180 0.41 -52.04 -18.13
CA ALA A 180 0.87 -53.38 -17.78
C ALA A 180 1.85 -53.36 -16.60
N SER A 181 1.56 -54.14 -15.55
CA SER A 181 2.44 -54.47 -14.40
C SER A 181 2.57 -53.49 -13.21
N TYR A 182 1.48 -52.83 -12.79
CA TYR A 182 1.38 -52.37 -11.38
C TYR A 182 0.74 -53.44 -10.49
N SER A 183 1.56 -54.06 -9.64
CA SER A 183 1.17 -54.86 -8.47
C SER A 183 1.50 -54.07 -7.21
N GLU A 184 0.87 -54.31 -6.05
CA GLU A 184 1.17 -53.59 -4.80
C GLU A 184 2.67 -53.59 -4.42
N ALA A 185 3.42 -54.60 -4.87
CA ALA A 185 4.88 -54.68 -4.71
C ALA A 185 5.67 -53.54 -5.41
N SER A 186 5.09 -52.82 -6.39
CA SER A 186 5.78 -51.71 -7.09
C SER A 186 5.92 -50.45 -6.24
N LYS A 187 5.18 -50.32 -5.12
CA LYS A 187 5.37 -49.23 -4.15
C LYS A 187 6.74 -49.25 -3.46
N ASN A 188 7.41 -50.41 -3.45
CA ASN A 188 8.73 -50.62 -2.80
C ASN A 188 9.87 -50.80 -3.83
N GLN A 189 9.68 -50.32 -5.06
CA GLN A 189 10.62 -50.48 -6.18
C GLN A 189 11.11 -49.11 -6.66
N ILE A 190 12.43 -48.98 -6.87
CA ILE A 190 13.00 -47.79 -7.51
C ILE A 190 12.66 -47.86 -9.00
N THR A 191 12.13 -46.77 -9.55
CA THR A 191 11.79 -46.68 -10.98
C THR A 191 12.68 -45.66 -11.66
N ILE A 192 13.42 -46.10 -12.67
CA ILE A 192 14.24 -45.28 -13.55
C ILE A 192 13.41 -44.99 -14.80
N VAL A 193 13.10 -43.72 -15.03
CA VAL A 193 12.48 -43.23 -16.26
C VAL A 193 13.62 -42.74 -17.16
N GLU A 194 13.80 -43.35 -18.33
CA GLU A 194 14.73 -42.86 -19.34
C GLU A 194 14.02 -41.88 -20.28
N LEU A 195 14.60 -40.69 -20.43
CA LEU A 195 14.07 -39.61 -21.25
C LEU A 195 14.85 -39.59 -22.59
N PRO A 196 14.23 -40.00 -23.71
CA PRO A 196 14.92 -40.07 -25.00
C PRO A 196 15.07 -38.67 -25.60
N LEU A 197 16.30 -38.34 -26.04
CA LEU A 197 16.66 -37.07 -26.66
C LEU A 197 17.30 -37.31 -28.04
N SER A 198 17.08 -36.42 -28.99
CA SER A 198 17.75 -36.47 -30.30
C SER A 198 19.22 -36.04 -30.24
N ASP A 199 19.51 -35.12 -29.31
CA ASP A 199 20.78 -34.43 -29.15
C ASP A 199 21.29 -34.66 -27.71
N PRO A 200 22.61 -34.67 -27.46
CA PRO A 200 23.15 -34.93 -26.12
C PRO A 200 22.79 -33.80 -25.14
N PRO A 201 22.29 -34.12 -23.93
CA PRO A 201 21.98 -33.13 -22.90
C PRO A 201 23.27 -32.56 -22.28
N LEU A 202 23.36 -31.23 -22.21
CA LEU A 202 24.49 -30.50 -21.64
C LEU A 202 24.20 -30.02 -20.21
N CYS A 203 22.99 -29.50 -20.00
CA CYS A 203 22.52 -28.93 -18.75
C CYS A 203 21.00 -29.17 -18.59
N PHE A 204 20.47 -29.01 -17.37
CA PHE A 204 19.03 -29.11 -17.12
C PHE A 204 18.64 -28.34 -15.85
N SER A 205 17.36 -28.01 -15.72
CA SER A 205 16.78 -27.33 -14.56
C SER A 205 15.42 -27.93 -14.20
N CYS A 206 15.17 -28.13 -12.91
CA CYS A 206 13.88 -28.58 -12.39
C CYS A 206 13.09 -27.36 -11.89
N CYS A 207 11.84 -27.21 -12.32
CA CYS A 207 10.97 -26.13 -11.85
C CYS A 207 10.62 -26.33 -10.37
N PRO A 208 10.87 -25.36 -9.47
CA PRO A 208 10.52 -25.48 -8.05
C PRO A 208 9.01 -25.38 -7.78
N LEU A 209 8.21 -24.98 -8.77
CA LEU A 209 6.75 -24.83 -8.67
C LEU A 209 5.97 -26.05 -9.16
N THR A 210 6.18 -26.43 -10.43
CA THR A 210 5.44 -27.51 -11.09
C THR A 210 6.13 -28.86 -11.01
N GLY A 211 7.44 -28.88 -10.72
CA GLY A 211 8.26 -30.07 -10.86
C GLY A 211 8.54 -30.47 -12.31
N ASP A 212 8.29 -29.60 -13.29
CA ASP A 212 8.67 -29.81 -14.70
C ASP A 212 10.21 -29.77 -14.88
N LEU A 213 10.71 -30.31 -15.99
CA LEU A 213 12.13 -30.44 -16.30
C LEU A 213 12.46 -29.77 -17.64
N LEU A 214 13.30 -28.73 -17.61
CA LEU A 214 13.87 -28.10 -18.80
C LEU A 214 15.26 -28.67 -19.07
N VAL A 215 15.55 -29.06 -20.32
CA VAL A 215 16.81 -29.70 -20.72
C VAL A 215 17.48 -28.89 -21.83
N GLY A 216 18.72 -28.46 -21.60
CA GLY A 216 19.55 -27.77 -22.58
C GLY A 216 20.39 -28.75 -23.41
N CYS A 217 20.19 -28.71 -24.71
CA CYS A 217 20.99 -29.38 -25.75
C CYS A 217 21.71 -28.31 -26.59
N LYS A 218 22.62 -28.72 -27.49
CA LYS A 218 23.52 -27.81 -28.22
C LYS A 218 22.84 -26.59 -28.88
N ASN A 219 21.71 -26.78 -29.55
CA ASN A 219 20.95 -25.70 -30.23
C ASN A 219 19.45 -25.74 -29.85
N LYS A 220 19.08 -26.43 -28.77
CA LYS A 220 17.67 -26.68 -28.43
C LYS A 220 17.46 -26.74 -26.92
N LEU A 221 16.36 -26.19 -26.44
CA LEU A 221 15.84 -26.49 -25.11
C LEU A 221 14.60 -27.37 -25.23
N ILE A 222 14.48 -28.39 -24.39
CA ILE A 222 13.36 -29.33 -24.42
C ILE A 222 12.67 -29.29 -23.06
N LEU A 223 11.37 -28.96 -23.05
CA LEU A 223 10.55 -28.88 -21.85
C LEU A 223 9.73 -30.17 -21.68
N PHE A 224 9.96 -30.86 -20.57
CA PHE A 224 9.19 -32.01 -20.12
C PHE A 224 8.31 -31.61 -18.93
N SER A 225 7.00 -31.76 -19.07
CA SER A 225 6.08 -31.55 -17.94
C SER A 225 5.86 -32.81 -17.12
N LEU A 226 5.72 -32.63 -15.81
CA LEU A 226 5.49 -33.70 -14.86
C LEU A 226 4.00 -34.08 -14.79
N LYS A 227 3.65 -35.31 -15.19
CA LYS A 227 2.29 -35.84 -15.10
C LYS A 227 2.13 -36.80 -13.92
N HIS A 228 1.21 -36.46 -13.02
CA HIS A 228 0.76 -37.31 -11.92
C HIS A 228 -0.44 -38.16 -12.36
N LEU A 229 -0.20 -39.41 -12.79
CA LEU A 229 -1.25 -40.30 -13.26
C LEU A 229 -1.88 -41.07 -12.10
N VAL A 230 -3.11 -40.70 -11.72
CA VAL A 230 -3.91 -41.41 -10.71
C VAL A 230 -4.51 -42.68 -11.32
N ARG A 231 -4.04 -43.86 -10.93
CA ARG A 231 -4.56 -45.14 -11.47
C ARG A 231 -5.67 -45.79 -10.64
N SER A 232 -5.79 -45.42 -9.38
CA SER A 232 -6.83 -45.86 -8.43
C SER A 232 -6.70 -45.05 -7.13
N GLN A 233 -7.69 -45.12 -6.24
CA GLN A 233 -7.90 -44.19 -5.10
C GLN A 233 -6.69 -43.93 -4.17
N ASN A 234 -5.62 -44.74 -4.20
CA ASN A 234 -4.41 -44.56 -3.38
C ASN A 234 -3.08 -44.88 -4.12
N VAL A 235 -3.03 -44.69 -5.45
CA VAL A 235 -1.79 -44.87 -6.25
C VAL A 235 -1.66 -43.82 -7.35
N THR A 236 -0.72 -42.90 -7.18
CA THR A 236 -0.18 -42.01 -8.22
C THR A 236 1.07 -42.62 -8.85
N VAL A 237 1.20 -42.49 -10.17
CA VAL A 237 2.41 -42.82 -10.92
C VAL A 237 2.94 -41.54 -11.55
N LEU A 238 4.21 -41.24 -11.29
CA LEU A 238 4.91 -40.11 -11.90
C LEU A 238 5.42 -40.52 -13.28
N ASP A 239 5.07 -39.74 -14.30
CA ASP A 239 5.67 -39.80 -15.63
C ASP A 239 5.93 -38.40 -16.18
N PHE A 240 6.66 -38.30 -17.29
CA PHE A 240 6.91 -37.04 -17.98
C PHE A 240 6.24 -37.04 -19.36
N GLU A 241 5.79 -35.87 -19.80
CA GLU A 241 5.39 -35.62 -21.18
C GLU A 241 6.28 -34.53 -21.78
N ARG A 242 6.72 -34.70 -23.03
CA ARG A 242 7.44 -33.64 -23.75
C ARG A 242 6.42 -32.64 -24.31
N LEU A 243 6.42 -31.41 -23.79
CA LEU A 243 5.50 -30.37 -24.23
C LEU A 243 6.05 -29.60 -25.42
N LEU A 244 7.25 -29.03 -25.27
CA LEU A 244 7.83 -28.06 -26.21
C LEU A 244 9.30 -28.37 -26.51
N ILE A 245 9.71 -28.04 -27.73
CA ILE A 245 11.10 -27.87 -28.13
C ILE A 245 11.28 -26.41 -28.57
N LEU A 246 12.21 -25.71 -27.95
CA LEU A 246 12.64 -24.37 -28.35
C LEU A 246 13.94 -24.53 -29.13
N HIS A 247 13.95 -24.26 -30.44
CA HIS A 247 15.19 -24.23 -31.22
C HIS A 247 15.81 -22.84 -31.08
N ILE A 248 17.09 -22.78 -30.73
CA ILE A 248 17.84 -21.54 -30.48
C ILE A 248 19.00 -21.50 -31.47
N ASP A 249 18.99 -20.48 -32.32
CA ASP A 249 20.05 -20.30 -33.31
C ASP A 249 21.30 -19.65 -32.69
N ASN A 250 22.47 -20.09 -33.19
CA ASN A 250 23.80 -19.55 -32.88
C ASN A 250 24.27 -19.61 -31.41
N ILE A 251 23.50 -20.17 -30.48
CA ILE A 251 23.85 -20.23 -29.05
C ILE A 251 23.87 -21.67 -28.52
N THR A 252 24.94 -21.99 -27.77
CA THR A 252 25.05 -23.21 -26.97
C THR A 252 24.88 -22.90 -25.48
N PRO A 253 23.88 -23.47 -24.78
CA PRO A 253 23.63 -23.17 -23.37
C PRO A 253 24.67 -23.83 -22.44
N SER A 254 25.34 -23.02 -21.61
CA SER A 254 26.24 -23.46 -20.54
C SER A 254 25.45 -23.91 -19.31
N GLU A 255 24.54 -23.05 -18.84
CA GLU A 255 23.59 -23.33 -17.76
C GLU A 255 22.18 -22.84 -18.17
N VAL A 256 21.16 -23.47 -17.60
CA VAL A 256 19.75 -23.11 -17.79
C VAL A 256 19.06 -23.08 -16.44
N ALA A 257 18.11 -22.16 -16.26
CA ALA A 257 17.23 -22.11 -15.11
C ALA A 257 15.78 -21.96 -15.57
N PHE A 258 14.85 -22.67 -14.93
CA PHE A 258 13.43 -22.64 -15.27
C PHE A 258 12.55 -22.47 -14.03
N CYS A 259 11.69 -21.45 -14.03
CA CYS A 259 10.74 -21.20 -12.96
C CYS A 259 9.52 -20.42 -13.49
N ALA A 260 8.30 -20.84 -13.15
CA ALA A 260 7.07 -20.10 -13.45
C ALA A 260 6.88 -19.68 -14.93
N GLY A 261 7.31 -20.50 -15.90
CA GLY A 261 7.27 -20.14 -17.33
C GLY A 261 8.46 -19.28 -17.81
N TYR A 262 9.25 -18.70 -16.90
CA TYR A 262 10.49 -18.01 -17.23
C TYR A 262 11.64 -19.00 -17.44
N ILE A 263 12.31 -18.86 -18.58
CA ILE A 263 13.52 -19.57 -18.96
C ILE A 263 14.68 -18.57 -18.94
N ALA A 264 15.70 -18.82 -18.12
CA ALA A 264 16.97 -18.13 -18.20
C ALA A 264 18.05 -19.05 -18.78
N ILE A 265 18.91 -18.47 -19.63
CA ILE A 265 19.94 -19.16 -20.40
C ILE A 265 21.24 -18.37 -20.26
N THR A 266 22.34 -19.05 -19.96
CA THR A 266 23.69 -18.46 -20.01
C THR A 266 24.57 -19.16 -21.04
N THR A 267 25.41 -18.38 -21.72
CA THR A 267 26.53 -18.88 -22.53
C THR A 267 27.83 -18.69 -21.76
N GLU A 268 28.95 -18.39 -22.42
CA GLU A 268 30.18 -17.98 -21.72
C GLU A 268 30.13 -16.51 -21.25
N LEU A 269 29.46 -15.62 -22.01
CA LEU A 269 29.45 -14.17 -21.78
C LEU A 269 28.08 -13.50 -22.04
N GLU A 270 27.05 -14.26 -22.41
CA GLU A 270 25.71 -13.76 -22.69
C GLU A 270 24.68 -14.39 -21.76
N VAL A 271 23.68 -13.60 -21.39
CA VAL A 271 22.51 -14.01 -20.61
C VAL A 271 21.26 -13.64 -21.40
N LEU A 272 20.35 -14.58 -21.56
CA LEU A 272 19.04 -14.38 -22.18
C LEU A 272 17.95 -14.90 -21.23
N ILE A 273 16.94 -14.07 -20.96
CA ILE A 273 15.73 -14.44 -20.21
C ILE A 273 14.53 -14.31 -21.14
N LEU A 274 13.73 -15.37 -21.17
CA LEU A 274 12.51 -15.52 -21.96
C LEU A 274 11.34 -15.87 -21.03
N HIS A 275 10.14 -15.46 -21.40
CA HIS A 275 8.89 -15.84 -20.74
C HIS A 275 8.01 -16.63 -21.72
N LEU A 276 7.53 -17.79 -21.28
CA LEU A 276 6.59 -18.64 -22.00
C LEU A 276 5.18 -18.43 -21.45
N GLU A 277 4.34 -17.74 -22.22
CA GLU A 277 2.93 -17.53 -21.88
C GLU A 277 2.07 -18.61 -22.53
N ALA A 278 1.13 -19.18 -21.76
CA ALA A 278 0.07 -20.02 -22.32
C ALA A 278 -1.02 -19.13 -22.89
N GLY A 279 -1.16 -19.08 -24.22
CA GLY A 279 -2.07 -18.19 -24.91
C GLY A 279 -3.54 -18.48 -24.61
N VAL A 280 -4.21 -17.50 -24.01
CA VAL A 280 -5.68 -17.44 -23.96
C VAL A 280 -6.19 -17.04 -25.35
N GLU A 281 -7.24 -17.72 -25.85
CA GLU A 281 -7.87 -17.34 -27.12
C GLU A 281 -8.52 -15.94 -27.03
N ALA A 282 -7.75 -14.90 -27.34
CA ALA A 282 -8.26 -13.56 -27.51
C ALA A 282 -9.10 -13.49 -28.79
N ALA A 283 -10.42 -13.48 -28.63
CA ALA A 283 -11.36 -13.42 -29.74
C ALA A 283 -11.16 -12.14 -30.59
N GLY A 284 -10.56 -12.32 -31.77
CA GLY A 284 -10.64 -11.35 -32.87
C GLY A 284 -9.54 -10.29 -32.97
N SER A 285 -8.29 -10.69 -33.22
CA SER A 285 -7.46 -9.91 -34.16
C SER A 285 -6.51 -10.81 -34.96
N SER A 286 -6.76 -10.92 -36.26
CA SER A 286 -5.82 -11.56 -37.19
C SER A 286 -4.68 -10.61 -37.53
N ARG A 287 -3.57 -10.75 -36.81
CA ARG A 287 -2.26 -10.28 -37.27
C ARG A 287 -1.37 -11.48 -37.50
N GLN A 288 -1.29 -11.90 -38.76
CA GLN A 288 -0.13 -12.67 -39.23
C GLN A 288 1.11 -11.82 -38.93
N GLN A 289 2.03 -12.34 -38.11
CA GLN A 289 3.39 -11.83 -38.07
C GLN A 289 4.21 -12.74 -38.98
N ASP A 290 4.35 -12.32 -40.23
CA ASP A 290 5.24 -12.95 -41.18
C ASP A 290 6.68 -12.84 -40.66
N CYS A 291 7.38 -13.96 -40.65
CA CYS A 291 8.81 -13.97 -40.46
C CYS A 291 9.45 -13.53 -41.78
N ASP A 292 9.66 -12.22 -41.95
CA ASP A 292 10.33 -11.66 -43.12
C ASP A 292 11.76 -12.21 -43.19
N SER A 293 11.92 -13.22 -44.05
CA SER A 293 13.23 -13.74 -44.44
C SER A 293 14.03 -12.62 -45.09
N VAL A 294 15.07 -12.13 -44.42
CA VAL A 294 16.06 -11.22 -45.02
C VAL A 294 16.90 -12.02 -46.01
N GLU A 295 16.34 -12.27 -47.20
CA GLU A 295 17.11 -12.67 -48.36
C GLU A 295 18.11 -11.54 -48.68
N SER A 296 19.41 -11.83 -48.58
CA SER A 296 20.44 -10.89 -49.02
C SER A 296 20.35 -10.69 -50.54
N GLU A 297 19.86 -9.52 -50.97
CA GLU A 297 19.80 -9.13 -52.37
C GLU A 297 21.17 -9.19 -53.04
N ARG A 298 21.44 -10.27 -53.78
CA ARG A 298 22.59 -10.38 -54.67
C ARG A 298 22.34 -9.60 -55.96
N LEU A 299 22.55 -8.29 -55.91
CA LEU A 299 22.44 -7.44 -57.09
C LEU A 299 23.61 -7.71 -58.06
N PHE A 300 23.27 -8.29 -59.22
CA PHE A 300 24.23 -8.62 -60.28
C PHE A 300 24.97 -7.38 -60.80
N ASN A 301 26.30 -7.39 -60.71
CA ASN A 301 27.16 -6.69 -61.66
C ASN A 301 28.04 -7.71 -62.40
N LYS A 302 27.97 -7.72 -63.73
CA LYS A 302 28.59 -8.73 -64.61
C LYS A 302 29.79 -8.15 -65.35
N GLY A 303 30.92 -8.86 -65.33
CA GLY A 303 32.19 -8.52 -66.00
C GLY A 303 33.19 -7.90 -65.02
N VAL A 304 34.41 -8.41 -64.85
CA VAL A 304 35.29 -9.12 -65.81
C VAL A 304 35.78 -10.49 -65.26
N LYS A 305 36.31 -11.35 -66.15
CA LYS A 305 36.77 -12.73 -65.92
C LYS A 305 38.23 -12.83 -65.42
N GLU A 306 38.51 -13.91 -64.68
CA GLU A 306 39.80 -14.67 -64.60
C GLU A 306 41.03 -13.93 -64.04
N GLU A 307 41.91 -14.48 -63.19
CA GLU A 307 42.17 -15.84 -62.65
C GLU A 307 42.78 -15.72 -61.22
N PRO A 308 43.04 -16.82 -60.47
CA PRO A 308 43.39 -16.75 -59.04
C PRO A 308 44.90 -16.63 -58.78
N ASP A 309 45.30 -15.64 -57.96
CA ASP A 309 46.66 -15.57 -57.42
C ASP A 309 46.66 -15.53 -55.89
N SER A 310 47.40 -16.46 -55.31
CA SER A 310 47.59 -16.63 -53.88
C SER A 310 48.75 -15.80 -53.35
N THR A 311 48.48 -14.90 -52.40
CA THR A 311 49.41 -14.59 -51.30
C THR A 311 48.63 -14.20 -50.04
N PRO A 312 49.09 -14.59 -48.83
CA PRO A 312 48.47 -14.17 -47.58
C PRO A 312 48.85 -12.72 -47.30
N PHE A 313 47.86 -11.83 -47.21
CA PHE A 313 48.06 -10.55 -46.54
C PHE A 313 47.82 -10.74 -45.06
N GLU A 314 48.85 -10.43 -44.28
CA GLU A 314 48.80 -10.36 -42.82
C GLU A 314 47.73 -9.35 -42.42
N THR A 315 46.64 -9.82 -41.82
CA THR A 315 45.71 -8.94 -41.11
C THR A 315 46.35 -8.56 -39.79
N ASP A 316 46.75 -7.29 -39.65
CA ASP A 316 47.00 -6.69 -38.33
C ASP A 316 45.83 -7.00 -37.38
N ASP A 317 46.16 -7.40 -36.14
CA ASP A 317 45.22 -7.90 -35.12
C ASP A 317 44.25 -6.82 -34.58
N PHE A 318 43.32 -6.36 -35.41
CA PHE A 318 42.17 -5.56 -34.97
C PHE A 318 41.05 -6.47 -34.47
N VAL A 319 41.16 -6.89 -33.20
CA VAL A 319 40.02 -7.48 -32.48
C VAL A 319 38.92 -6.41 -32.38
N ILE A 320 37.80 -6.62 -33.08
CA ILE A 320 36.60 -5.81 -32.89
C ILE A 320 35.99 -6.19 -31.54
N CYS A 321 36.40 -5.49 -30.48
CA CYS A 321 35.79 -5.61 -29.17
C CYS A 321 34.32 -5.20 -29.26
N GLN A 322 33.42 -6.19 -29.28
CA GLN A 322 31.99 -5.95 -29.24
C GLN A 322 31.66 -5.22 -27.94
N GLN A 323 30.87 -4.15 -28.03
CA GLN A 323 30.47 -3.39 -26.85
C GLN A 323 29.56 -4.22 -25.94
N PRO A 324 29.61 -4.01 -24.61
CA PRO A 324 28.66 -4.61 -23.70
C PRO A 324 27.26 -4.06 -24.01
N VAL A 325 26.26 -4.93 -23.99
CA VAL A 325 24.87 -4.61 -24.36
C VAL A 325 23.95 -5.12 -23.26
N GLU A 326 22.94 -4.33 -22.93
CA GLU A 326 21.92 -4.64 -21.94
C GLU A 326 20.59 -4.11 -22.48
N LEU A 327 19.62 -5.00 -22.71
CA LEU A 327 18.33 -4.73 -23.35
C LEU A 327 17.21 -5.33 -22.51
N PHE A 328 16.12 -4.57 -22.34
CA PHE A 328 14.97 -4.94 -21.51
C PHE A 328 13.70 -5.09 -22.34
N GLY A 329 12.82 -6.02 -21.93
CA GLY A 329 11.50 -6.21 -22.55
C GLY A 329 11.58 -6.39 -24.08
N GLU A 330 10.70 -5.72 -24.83
CA GLU A 330 10.65 -5.87 -26.29
C GLU A 330 11.95 -5.46 -27.02
N GLU A 331 12.77 -4.57 -26.46
CA GLU A 331 14.08 -4.22 -27.04
C GLU A 331 15.02 -5.42 -27.08
N SER A 332 14.88 -6.36 -26.13
CA SER A 332 15.70 -7.57 -26.11
C SER A 332 15.45 -8.52 -27.28
N ARG A 333 14.37 -8.35 -28.06
CA ARG A 333 14.20 -9.01 -29.39
C ARG A 333 15.27 -8.58 -30.40
N GLN A 334 15.89 -7.41 -30.22
CA GLN A 334 16.95 -6.89 -31.08
C GLN A 334 18.33 -7.52 -30.81
N CYS A 335 18.43 -8.48 -29.88
CA CYS A 335 19.68 -9.20 -29.58
C CYS A 335 20.25 -10.02 -30.76
N GLY A 336 19.45 -10.32 -31.78
CA GLY A 336 19.83 -11.14 -32.93
C GLY A 336 19.72 -12.65 -32.71
N ILE A 337 19.21 -13.09 -31.56
CA ILE A 337 18.99 -14.51 -31.22
C ILE A 337 17.56 -14.88 -31.60
N CYS A 338 17.38 -15.68 -32.65
CA CYS A 338 16.08 -16.24 -33.00
C CYS A 338 15.78 -17.47 -32.15
N VAL A 339 14.55 -17.56 -31.63
CA VAL A 339 14.03 -18.73 -30.91
C VAL A 339 12.72 -19.13 -31.54
N THR A 340 12.61 -20.38 -32.00
CA THR A 340 11.39 -20.92 -32.62
C THR A 340 10.80 -22.03 -31.76
N LEU A 341 9.47 -22.07 -31.67
CA LEU A 341 8.71 -23.02 -30.84
C LEU A 341 8.17 -24.17 -31.69
N GLU A 342 8.45 -25.40 -31.28
CA GLU A 342 7.84 -26.63 -31.79
C GLU A 342 7.06 -27.30 -30.66
N SER A 343 5.73 -27.31 -30.74
CA SER A 343 4.89 -28.09 -29.82
C SER A 343 4.97 -29.57 -30.19
N THR A 344 5.10 -30.44 -29.18
CA THR A 344 5.15 -31.90 -29.39
C THR A 344 3.98 -32.65 -28.77
N GLY A 345 2.89 -31.94 -28.48
CA GLY A 345 1.62 -32.52 -28.04
C GLY A 345 0.96 -33.42 -29.10
N LEU A 346 -0.03 -34.21 -28.68
CA LEU A 346 -0.84 -35.01 -29.60
C LEU A 346 -1.75 -34.11 -30.44
N VAL A 347 -1.95 -34.47 -31.71
CA VAL A 347 -2.79 -33.72 -32.67
C VAL A 347 -4.21 -33.53 -32.12
N GLY A 348 -4.51 -32.33 -31.63
CA GLY A 348 -5.75 -31.99 -30.93
C GLY A 348 -5.58 -31.08 -29.72
N GLU A 349 -4.40 -31.05 -29.09
CA GLU A 349 -4.08 -30.20 -27.93
C GLU A 349 -2.95 -29.19 -28.27
N GLU A 350 -3.14 -28.39 -29.32
CA GLU A 350 -2.25 -27.26 -29.63
C GLU A 350 -2.43 -26.15 -28.59
N SER A 351 -1.66 -26.25 -27.51
CA SER A 351 -1.50 -25.16 -26.55
C SER A 351 -0.69 -24.04 -27.21
N ASN A 352 -1.34 -22.92 -27.47
CA ASN A 352 -0.75 -21.76 -28.15
C ASN A 352 0.25 -21.03 -27.24
N PHE A 353 1.48 -21.53 -27.14
CA PHE A 353 2.52 -20.85 -26.36
C PHE A 353 3.06 -19.62 -27.10
N GLN A 354 3.05 -18.47 -26.43
CA GLN A 354 3.66 -17.24 -26.91
C GLN A 354 4.99 -17.01 -26.21
N LEU A 355 6.02 -16.61 -26.96
CA LEU A 355 7.35 -16.29 -26.43
C LEU A 355 7.55 -14.77 -26.32
N GLN A 356 7.86 -14.31 -25.12
CA GLN A 356 8.29 -12.95 -24.86
C GLN A 356 9.77 -12.94 -24.45
N TYR A 357 10.52 -11.96 -24.96
CA TYR A 357 11.91 -11.72 -24.55
C TYR A 357 11.89 -10.70 -23.42
N VAL A 358 12.65 -10.96 -22.35
CA VAL A 358 12.53 -10.25 -21.07
C VAL A 358 13.80 -9.47 -20.72
N LEU A 359 14.96 -10.12 -20.83
CA LEU A 359 16.28 -9.52 -20.62
C LEU A 359 17.27 -10.14 -21.59
N TYR A 360 18.09 -9.33 -22.24
CA TYR A 360 19.32 -9.79 -22.88
C TYR A 360 20.50 -8.96 -22.40
N ARG A 361 21.57 -9.63 -21.96
CA ARG A 361 22.80 -8.97 -21.53
C ARG A 361 24.04 -9.68 -22.08
N ARG A 362 24.94 -8.93 -22.71
CA ARG A 362 26.24 -9.40 -23.19
C ARG A 362 27.37 -8.65 -22.50
N PHE A 363 28.31 -9.41 -21.98
CA PHE A 363 29.56 -8.89 -21.41
C PHE A 363 30.65 -8.79 -22.47
N ALA A 364 31.36 -7.67 -22.47
CA ALA A 364 32.56 -7.50 -23.28
C ALA A 364 33.79 -8.00 -22.51
N LEU A 365 34.67 -8.74 -23.17
CA LEU A 365 35.99 -9.06 -22.64
C LEU A 365 36.81 -7.76 -22.55
N ASP A 366 37.05 -7.28 -21.34
CA ASP A 366 37.90 -6.11 -21.11
C ASP A 366 39.38 -6.51 -21.17
N ILE A 367 39.90 -6.63 -22.40
CA ILE A 367 41.29 -7.00 -22.71
C ILE A 367 42.31 -6.03 -22.04
N SER A 368 41.85 -4.86 -21.57
CA SER A 368 42.71 -3.85 -20.94
C SER A 368 43.05 -4.11 -19.46
N SER A 369 42.28 -4.94 -18.74
CA SER A 369 42.35 -5.02 -17.28
C SER A 369 42.94 -6.31 -16.69
N PHE A 370 43.05 -7.41 -17.47
CA PHE A 370 43.58 -8.69 -16.98
C PHE A 370 44.51 -9.38 -17.98
N ALA A 371 45.69 -9.81 -17.50
CA ALA A 371 46.74 -10.46 -18.31
C ALA A 371 46.73 -12.00 -18.23
N PHE A 372 45.56 -12.62 -18.04
CA PHE A 372 45.39 -14.05 -17.82
C PHE A 372 44.31 -14.66 -18.73
N SER A 373 44.21 -15.99 -18.73
CA SER A 373 43.54 -16.84 -19.74
C SER A 373 42.03 -16.59 -19.90
N GLY A 374 41.50 -16.87 -21.10
CA GLY A 374 40.07 -16.70 -21.43
C GLY A 374 39.05 -17.52 -20.61
N ASP A 375 39.49 -18.48 -19.79
CA ASP A 375 38.63 -19.14 -18.79
C ASP A 375 38.35 -18.25 -17.56
N ASP A 376 39.01 -17.09 -17.42
CA ASP A 376 38.95 -16.23 -16.24
C ASP A 376 37.83 -15.17 -16.30
N ALA A 377 37.10 -15.10 -17.41
CA ALA A 377 36.02 -14.13 -17.64
C ALA A 377 34.62 -14.75 -17.81
N LYS A 378 34.50 -16.09 -17.71
CA LYS A 378 33.25 -16.80 -18.02
C LYS A 378 32.20 -16.65 -16.93
N LEU A 379 30.94 -16.53 -17.34
CA LEU A 379 29.76 -16.61 -16.47
C LEU A 379 29.74 -17.97 -15.75
N HIS A 380 29.39 -17.93 -14.46
CA HIS A 380 29.15 -19.11 -13.63
C HIS A 380 27.92 -18.87 -12.73
N SER A 381 27.20 -19.93 -12.39
CA SER A 381 26.07 -19.88 -11.44
C SER A 381 24.90 -19.01 -11.93
N LEU A 382 24.00 -19.59 -12.72
CA LEU A 382 22.68 -19.04 -13.04
C LEU A 382 21.59 -19.56 -12.09
N GLN A 383 20.81 -18.69 -11.47
CA GLN A 383 19.69 -19.04 -10.58
C GLN A 383 18.46 -18.16 -10.81
N LEU A 384 17.27 -18.79 -10.79
CA LEU A 384 15.97 -18.14 -10.68
C LEU A 384 15.40 -18.45 -9.29
N LEU A 385 15.17 -17.41 -8.48
CA LEU A 385 14.65 -17.53 -7.12
C LEU A 385 13.23 -16.94 -7.05
N PRO A 386 12.19 -17.78 -6.95
CA PRO A 386 10.83 -17.32 -6.69
C PRO A 386 10.62 -16.98 -5.20
N VAL A 387 9.82 -15.94 -4.95
CA VAL A 387 9.25 -15.60 -3.64
C VAL A 387 7.73 -15.69 -3.75
N TYR A 388 7.07 -16.20 -2.71
CA TYR A 388 5.66 -16.57 -2.73
C TYR A 388 4.85 -15.79 -1.70
N VAL A 389 3.57 -15.53 -2.00
CA VAL A 389 2.57 -15.21 -1.00
C VAL A 389 1.79 -16.47 -0.65
N THR A 390 1.50 -16.63 0.64
CA THR A 390 0.59 -17.66 1.15
C THR A 390 -0.76 -17.01 1.38
N GLU A 391 -1.77 -17.34 0.57
CA GLU A 391 -3.14 -16.94 0.86
C GLU A 391 -3.61 -17.64 2.15
N ASN A 392 -3.90 -16.85 3.19
CA ASN A 392 -4.60 -17.34 4.38
C ASN A 392 -6.09 -17.57 4.04
N SER A 393 -6.39 -18.66 3.33
CA SER A 393 -7.75 -19.09 2.98
C SER A 393 -8.52 -19.61 4.19
N ALA A 394 -8.81 -18.72 5.15
CA ALA A 394 -9.51 -19.01 6.40
C ALA A 394 -11.03 -19.24 6.22
N THR A 395 -11.46 -20.04 5.23
CA THR A 395 -12.87 -20.43 5.02
C THR A 395 -13.04 -21.66 4.10
N THR A 396 -12.50 -22.83 4.45
CA THR A 396 -13.20 -24.14 4.35
C THR A 396 -12.34 -25.30 4.89
N GLY A 397 -12.97 -26.24 5.59
CA GLY A 397 -12.28 -27.37 6.23
C GLY A 397 -11.90 -28.49 5.27
N GLY A 398 -10.95 -28.24 4.36
CA GLY A 398 -10.35 -29.23 3.46
C GLY A 398 -8.83 -29.23 3.59
N ALA A 399 -8.21 -30.41 3.68
CA ALA A 399 -6.76 -30.56 3.78
C ALA A 399 -6.06 -30.51 2.41
N GLU A 400 -6.34 -29.47 1.61
CA GLU A 400 -5.54 -29.15 0.43
C GLU A 400 -4.35 -28.26 0.83
N PRO A 401 -3.18 -28.41 0.20
CA PRO A 401 -2.04 -27.54 0.49
C PRO A 401 -2.39 -26.10 0.07
N ALA A 402 -2.10 -25.13 0.95
CA ALA A 402 -2.31 -23.72 0.66
C ALA A 402 -1.70 -23.36 -0.71
N LYS A 403 -2.52 -22.79 -1.59
CA LYS A 403 -2.13 -22.46 -2.96
C LYS A 403 -1.07 -21.36 -2.90
N ARG A 404 0.17 -21.71 -3.26
CA ARG A 404 1.31 -20.77 -3.30
C ARG A 404 1.21 -19.96 -4.58
N GLU A 405 0.98 -18.66 -4.45
CA GLU A 405 1.02 -17.74 -5.60
C GLU A 405 2.40 -17.08 -5.68
N LEU A 406 2.91 -16.92 -6.90
CA LEU A 406 4.21 -16.28 -7.14
C LEU A 406 4.04 -14.76 -6.94
N LEU A 407 4.74 -14.20 -5.97
CA LEU A 407 4.77 -12.77 -5.71
C LEU A 407 5.79 -12.08 -6.61
N SER A 408 7.02 -12.58 -6.60
CA SER A 408 8.13 -12.01 -7.36
C SER A 408 9.13 -13.09 -7.73
N LEU A 409 9.81 -12.90 -8.86
CA LEU A 409 10.86 -13.77 -9.34
C LEU A 409 12.16 -12.96 -9.48
N PHE A 410 13.25 -13.51 -8.96
CA PHE A 410 14.56 -12.89 -9.02
C PHE A 410 15.48 -13.71 -9.92
N CYS A 411 16.22 -13.04 -10.81
CA CYS A 411 17.27 -13.68 -11.60
C CYS A 411 18.65 -13.23 -11.11
N PHE A 412 19.49 -14.20 -10.79
CA PHE A 412 20.88 -13.97 -10.41
C PHE A 412 21.84 -14.72 -11.34
N PHE A 413 22.89 -14.02 -11.77
CA PHE A 413 24.00 -14.59 -12.50
C PHE A 413 25.31 -13.91 -12.11
N SER A 414 26.42 -14.64 -12.20
CA SER A 414 27.71 -14.24 -11.66
C SER A 414 28.84 -14.33 -12.69
N LEU A 415 29.67 -13.30 -12.73
CA LEU A 415 31.03 -13.36 -13.27
C LEU A 415 32.01 -13.56 -12.11
N PRO A 416 33.25 -14.01 -12.36
CA PRO A 416 34.19 -14.39 -11.31
C PRO A 416 34.57 -13.27 -10.31
N HIS A 417 34.23 -12.02 -10.61
CA HIS A 417 34.44 -10.86 -9.73
C HIS A 417 33.18 -10.03 -9.46
N ILE A 418 32.08 -10.23 -10.21
CA ILE A 418 30.87 -9.40 -10.09
C ILE A 418 29.60 -10.26 -10.27
N GLY A 419 28.70 -10.24 -9.29
CA GLY A 419 27.35 -10.79 -9.39
C GLY A 419 26.29 -9.73 -9.69
N TYR A 420 25.25 -10.10 -10.42
CA TYR A 420 24.10 -9.24 -10.72
C TYR A 420 22.79 -9.90 -10.31
N LEU A 421 21.90 -9.13 -9.68
CA LEU A 421 20.57 -9.55 -9.25
C LEU A 421 19.51 -8.65 -9.87
N TYR A 422 18.54 -9.24 -10.58
CA TYR A 422 17.43 -8.56 -11.24
C TYR A 422 16.07 -8.98 -10.67
N THR A 423 15.10 -8.06 -10.64
CA THR A 423 13.68 -8.42 -10.63
C THR A 423 13.28 -8.92 -12.02
N VAL A 424 12.41 -9.92 -12.05
CA VAL A 424 11.80 -10.47 -13.27
C VAL A 424 10.30 -10.57 -13.03
N GLY A 425 9.58 -9.48 -13.31
CA GLY A 425 8.14 -9.38 -13.15
C GLY A 425 7.55 -8.40 -14.17
N ASN A 426 6.56 -7.60 -13.77
CA ASN A 426 5.97 -6.56 -14.63
C ASN A 426 6.99 -5.55 -15.17
N LEU A 427 8.05 -5.30 -14.40
CA LEU A 427 9.22 -4.51 -14.80
C LEU A 427 10.48 -5.32 -14.48
N VAL A 428 11.49 -5.18 -15.35
CA VAL A 428 12.80 -5.85 -15.21
C VAL A 428 13.81 -4.80 -14.81
N GLU A 429 14.29 -4.85 -13.56
CA GLU A 429 15.19 -3.84 -13.01
C GLU A 429 16.41 -4.49 -12.36
N LEU A 430 17.57 -3.84 -12.46
CA LEU A 430 18.79 -4.25 -11.77
C LEU A 430 18.72 -3.80 -10.30
N ILE A 431 18.53 -4.75 -9.40
CA ILE A 431 18.37 -4.52 -7.96
C ILE A 431 19.73 -4.24 -7.29
N SER A 432 20.73 -5.08 -7.56
CA SER A 432 21.98 -5.09 -6.79
C SER A 432 23.15 -5.66 -7.57
N THR A 433 24.33 -5.07 -7.35
CA THR A 433 25.61 -5.53 -7.90
C THR A 433 26.55 -5.94 -6.77
N TYR A 434 27.01 -7.19 -6.81
CA TYR A 434 27.90 -7.77 -5.79
C TYR A 434 29.33 -7.74 -6.29
N GLN A 435 30.24 -7.09 -5.58
CA GLN A 435 31.67 -7.10 -5.94
C GLN A 435 32.43 -8.08 -5.03
N TYR A 436 33.18 -9.01 -5.63
CA TYR A 436 33.94 -10.02 -4.90
C TYR A 436 35.42 -9.59 -4.76
N SER A 437 36.00 -9.84 -3.58
CA SER A 437 37.40 -9.48 -3.29
C SER A 437 38.43 -10.39 -3.98
N GLU A 438 38.02 -11.59 -4.34
CA GLU A 438 38.83 -12.62 -4.99
C GLU A 438 38.00 -13.26 -6.12
N ARG A 439 38.64 -14.14 -6.91
CA ARG A 439 37.93 -14.94 -7.92
C ARG A 439 36.95 -15.91 -7.25
N SER A 440 35.66 -15.73 -7.49
CA SER A 440 34.63 -16.69 -7.11
C SER A 440 34.65 -17.90 -8.06
N GLN A 441 34.25 -19.06 -7.55
CA GLN A 441 34.08 -20.30 -8.34
C GLN A 441 32.60 -20.62 -8.55
N GLN A 442 31.78 -20.36 -7.54
CA GLN A 442 30.34 -20.59 -7.57
C GLN A 442 29.66 -19.66 -6.55
N ALA A 443 28.43 -19.25 -6.84
CA ALA A 443 27.60 -18.45 -5.96
C ALA A 443 26.20 -19.06 -5.82
N VAL A 444 25.57 -18.92 -4.66
CA VAL A 444 24.22 -19.42 -4.36
C VAL A 444 23.40 -18.34 -3.67
N LEU A 445 22.32 -17.95 -4.33
CA LEU A 445 21.35 -16.97 -3.84
C LEU A 445 20.32 -17.67 -2.94
N THR A 446 20.00 -17.03 -1.82
CA THR A 446 18.89 -17.40 -0.95
C THR A 446 18.04 -16.16 -0.67
N PRO A 447 16.80 -16.30 -0.14
CA PRO A 447 15.97 -15.13 0.19
C PRO A 447 16.60 -14.17 1.22
N GLN A 448 17.54 -14.65 2.04
CA GLN A 448 18.20 -13.89 3.10
C GLN A 448 19.62 -13.45 2.74
N PHE A 449 20.39 -14.27 1.99
CA PHE A 449 21.82 -14.08 1.76
C PHE A 449 22.30 -14.59 0.40
N LEU A 450 23.34 -13.95 -0.14
CA LEU A 450 24.14 -14.47 -1.24
C LEU A 450 25.42 -15.10 -0.68
N HIS A 451 25.58 -16.41 -0.89
CA HIS A 451 26.75 -17.18 -0.48
C HIS A 451 27.71 -17.35 -1.67
N VAL A 452 28.97 -16.99 -1.51
CA VAL A 452 29.96 -17.01 -2.59
C VAL A 452 31.20 -17.77 -2.13
N ILE A 453 31.63 -18.77 -2.90
CA ILE A 453 32.90 -19.48 -2.63
C ILE A 453 34.02 -18.96 -3.52
N THR A 454 35.15 -18.61 -2.91
CA THR A 454 36.44 -18.42 -3.58
C THR A 454 37.27 -19.70 -3.43
N SER A 455 38.57 -19.72 -3.71
CA SER A 455 39.42 -20.90 -3.41
C SER A 455 39.57 -21.20 -1.92
N ASN A 456 39.53 -20.17 -1.06
CA ASN A 456 39.84 -20.29 0.36
C ASN A 456 38.78 -19.66 1.28
N ASN A 457 37.84 -18.85 0.75
CA ASN A 457 36.87 -18.10 1.54
C ASN A 457 35.44 -18.47 1.15
N LEU A 458 34.61 -18.77 2.16
CA LEU A 458 33.16 -18.69 2.06
C LEU A 458 32.73 -17.28 2.48
N GLN A 459 32.25 -16.49 1.52
CA GLN A 459 31.76 -15.13 1.72
C GLN A 459 30.22 -15.16 1.80
N CYS A 460 29.65 -14.22 2.57
CA CYS A 460 28.21 -14.06 2.74
C CYS A 460 27.86 -12.58 2.62
N PHE A 461 26.90 -12.26 1.76
CA PHE A 461 26.41 -10.90 1.51
C PHE A 461 24.90 -10.82 1.77
N THR A 462 24.40 -9.66 2.17
CA THR A 462 22.95 -9.41 2.29
C THR A 462 22.28 -9.30 0.91
N VAL A 463 20.97 -9.48 0.85
CA VAL A 463 20.18 -9.39 -0.39
C VAL A 463 19.04 -8.40 -0.25
N ARG A 464 18.52 -7.93 -1.39
CA ARG A 464 17.41 -6.97 -1.47
C ARG A 464 16.09 -7.61 -1.93
N CYS A 465 16.05 -8.94 -2.05
CA CYS A 465 14.86 -9.70 -2.46
C CYS A 465 13.64 -9.36 -1.59
N SER A 466 13.80 -9.27 -0.27
CA SER A 466 12.73 -8.90 0.66
C SER A 466 12.28 -7.44 0.55
N ALA A 467 13.16 -6.53 0.11
CA ALA A 467 12.83 -5.11 -0.09
C ALA A 467 12.01 -4.87 -1.37
N ALA A 468 12.23 -5.68 -2.41
CA ALA A 468 11.46 -5.68 -3.64
C ALA A 468 10.12 -6.40 -3.44
N ALA A 469 10.14 -7.64 -2.96
CA ALA A 469 8.93 -8.42 -2.70
C ALA A 469 7.93 -7.69 -1.79
N ALA A 470 8.40 -6.98 -0.76
CA ALA A 470 7.57 -6.17 0.12
C ALA A 470 6.78 -5.05 -0.60
N ARG A 471 7.28 -4.53 -1.72
CA ARG A 471 6.63 -3.50 -2.56
C ARG A 471 5.68 -4.10 -3.59
N ASP A 472 5.99 -5.30 -4.08
CA ASP A 472 5.08 -6.10 -4.91
C ASP A 472 3.86 -6.58 -4.09
N GLU A 473 4.03 -6.84 -2.79
CA GLU A 473 2.97 -7.25 -1.85
C GLU A 473 2.05 -6.08 -1.46
N ASP A 474 2.63 -4.92 -1.12
CA ASP A 474 1.88 -3.73 -0.71
C ASP A 474 2.39 -2.47 -1.43
N PRO A 475 1.69 -2.00 -2.48
CA PRO A 475 2.02 -0.77 -3.20
C PRO A 475 2.02 0.51 -2.35
N TYR A 476 1.45 0.47 -1.13
CA TYR A 476 1.39 1.60 -0.20
C TYR A 476 2.47 1.53 0.90
N ILE A 477 3.48 0.65 0.76
CA ILE A 477 4.50 0.44 1.78
C ILE A 477 5.53 1.58 1.95
N ASP A 478 5.52 2.59 1.07
CA ASP A 478 6.36 3.80 1.18
C ASP A 478 5.48 5.06 1.39
N THR A 479 4.55 4.99 2.36
CA THR A 479 3.60 6.07 2.69
C THR A 479 3.84 6.60 4.12
N THR A 480 2.97 7.48 4.64
CA THR A 480 3.03 7.93 6.04
C THR A 480 2.59 6.87 7.05
N LEU A 481 2.06 5.72 6.60
CA LEU A 481 1.57 4.63 7.45
C LEU A 481 2.56 3.45 7.56
N LYS A 482 3.32 3.19 6.49
CA LYS A 482 4.28 2.09 6.39
C LYS A 482 5.54 2.57 5.67
N ALA A 483 6.69 1.98 6.01
CA ALA A 483 7.97 2.18 5.36
C ALA A 483 8.71 0.84 5.24
N CYS A 484 9.49 0.68 4.17
CA CYS A 484 10.45 -0.42 4.04
C CYS A 484 11.79 0.13 3.55
N PRO A 485 12.95 -0.36 4.02
CA PRO A 485 14.24 0.07 3.51
C PRO A 485 14.30 0.01 1.96
N PRO A 486 14.94 0.99 1.30
CA PRO A 486 14.89 1.10 -0.15
C PRO A 486 15.69 -0.01 -0.83
N VAL A 487 15.23 -0.43 -2.00
CA VAL A 487 15.92 -1.44 -2.83
C VAL A 487 17.34 -0.99 -3.20
N SER A 488 17.56 0.32 -3.34
CA SER A 488 18.85 0.96 -3.64
C SER A 488 19.83 1.05 -2.45
N LEU A 489 19.51 0.47 -1.28
CA LEU A 489 20.43 0.43 -0.14
C LEU A 489 21.67 -0.41 -0.47
N ASP A 490 22.87 0.16 -0.29
CA ASP A 490 24.17 -0.51 -0.52
C ASP A 490 24.20 -1.90 0.12
N VAL A 491 24.78 -2.91 -0.55
CA VAL A 491 24.91 -4.26 0.00
C VAL A 491 26.06 -4.32 1.01
N CYS A 492 25.88 -5.05 2.13
CA CYS A 492 26.98 -5.39 3.02
C CYS A 492 27.50 -6.82 2.88
N ALA A 493 28.80 -6.98 3.16
CA ALA A 493 29.48 -8.25 3.37
C ALA A 493 29.54 -8.55 4.87
N LEU A 494 29.21 -9.79 5.22
CA LEU A 494 29.35 -10.35 6.57
C LEU A 494 30.72 -11.03 6.74
N ARG A 495 31.00 -11.53 7.95
CA ARG A 495 32.29 -12.19 8.23
C ARG A 495 32.46 -13.46 7.38
N MET A 496 33.57 -13.51 6.65
CA MET A 496 33.97 -14.67 5.85
C MET A 496 34.42 -15.85 6.74
N GLN A 497 34.16 -17.08 6.29
CA GLN A 497 34.70 -18.30 6.90
C GLN A 497 35.81 -18.90 6.02
N LEU A 498 36.94 -19.26 6.65
CA LEU A 498 38.10 -19.81 5.95
C LEU A 498 37.98 -21.33 5.76
N PHE A 499 38.23 -21.79 4.55
CA PHE A 499 38.38 -23.18 4.15
C PHE A 499 39.64 -23.33 3.28
N ILE A 500 40.00 -24.56 2.89
CA ILE A 500 41.15 -24.82 2.03
C ILE A 500 40.67 -25.57 0.79
N GLY A 501 40.85 -24.99 -0.39
CA GLY A 501 40.52 -25.63 -1.67
C GLY A 501 39.02 -25.88 -1.86
N LEU A 502 38.18 -24.88 -1.59
CA LEU A 502 36.75 -24.92 -1.93
C LEU A 502 36.56 -25.20 -3.43
N LYS A 503 35.55 -26.01 -3.78
CA LYS A 503 35.23 -26.36 -5.18
C LYS A 503 33.75 -26.28 -5.56
N ALA A 504 32.84 -26.58 -4.64
CA ALA A 504 31.40 -26.53 -4.92
C ALA A 504 30.59 -26.21 -3.66
N ILE A 505 29.44 -25.58 -3.86
CA ILE A 505 28.49 -25.16 -2.83
C ILE A 505 27.05 -25.53 -3.25
N SER A 506 26.24 -25.91 -2.27
CA SER A 506 24.78 -26.03 -2.40
C SER A 506 24.11 -25.51 -1.13
N HIS A 507 22.89 -24.99 -1.27
CA HIS A 507 22.09 -24.48 -0.16
C HIS A 507 20.90 -25.39 0.11
N PHE A 508 20.52 -25.53 1.37
CA PHE A 508 19.35 -26.30 1.79
C PHE A 508 18.79 -25.81 3.13
N LYS A 509 17.59 -25.22 3.16
CA LYS A 509 16.98 -24.59 4.36
C LYS A 509 17.98 -23.68 5.10
N ASN A 510 18.43 -24.06 6.29
CA ASN A 510 19.43 -23.33 7.09
C ASN A 510 20.82 -23.99 7.06
N HIS A 511 21.14 -24.69 5.97
CA HIS A 511 22.37 -25.46 5.80
C HIS A 511 23.05 -25.11 4.47
N VAL A 512 24.33 -24.79 4.53
CA VAL A 512 25.22 -24.56 3.38
C VAL A 512 26.16 -25.75 3.28
N ILE A 513 26.07 -26.51 2.19
CA ILE A 513 26.87 -27.71 1.98
C ILE A 513 28.03 -27.37 1.06
N VAL A 514 29.24 -27.72 1.48
CA VAL A 514 30.48 -27.20 0.93
C VAL A 514 31.48 -28.32 0.70
N LEU A 515 31.95 -28.47 -0.54
CA LEU A 515 33.00 -29.42 -0.91
C LEU A 515 34.37 -28.73 -0.95
N THR A 516 35.32 -29.24 -0.17
CA THR A 516 36.74 -28.92 -0.31
C THR A 516 37.52 -30.06 -0.95
N LYS A 517 38.55 -29.68 -1.72
CA LYS A 517 39.54 -30.56 -2.35
C LYS A 517 40.89 -29.84 -2.37
N ALA A 518 41.88 -30.41 -1.68
CA ALA A 518 43.24 -29.92 -1.70
C ALA A 518 43.85 -30.14 -3.08
N GLU A 519 44.34 -29.06 -3.70
CA GLU A 519 45.07 -29.14 -4.97
C GLU A 519 46.47 -29.71 -4.74
N THR A 520 46.78 -30.82 -5.41
CA THR A 520 48.03 -31.56 -5.22
C THR A 520 49.23 -30.97 -5.99
N GLU A 521 49.00 -29.94 -6.80
CA GLU A 521 49.97 -29.47 -7.80
C GLU A 521 51.13 -28.66 -7.19
N ASP A 522 50.91 -27.99 -6.05
CA ASP A 522 51.91 -27.16 -5.37
C ASP A 522 53.11 -27.92 -4.76
N ILE A 523 53.06 -29.26 -4.71
CA ILE A 523 54.14 -30.09 -4.14
C ILE A 523 55.28 -30.32 -5.16
N THR A 524 55.04 -30.18 -6.47
CA THR A 524 56.05 -30.46 -7.50
C THR A 524 56.87 -29.23 -7.93
N GLU A 525 56.33 -28.01 -7.81
CA GLU A 525 56.96 -26.78 -8.32
C GLU A 525 57.82 -26.00 -7.30
N ARG A 526 57.81 -26.35 -6.00
CA ARG A 526 58.71 -25.71 -5.02
C ARG A 526 60.18 -26.14 -5.21
N LYS A 527 60.88 -25.35 -6.04
CA LYS A 527 62.35 -25.28 -6.19
C LYS A 527 63.06 -25.57 -4.87
N LYS A 528 63.83 -26.67 -4.82
CA LYS A 528 64.70 -27.06 -3.69
C LYS A 528 65.60 -25.89 -3.24
N PRO A 529 65.45 -25.34 -2.03
CA PRO A 529 66.46 -24.46 -1.45
C PRO A 529 67.58 -25.32 -0.88
N SER A 530 68.76 -25.26 -1.49
CA SER A 530 69.94 -25.99 -1.03
C SER A 530 70.45 -25.41 0.30
N ARG A 531 70.44 -26.20 1.39
CA ARG A 531 71.36 -26.01 2.54
C ARG A 531 71.82 -27.35 3.10
N ARG A 532 73.15 -27.53 3.13
CA ARG A 532 73.82 -28.67 3.77
C ARG A 532 73.88 -28.42 5.29
N LEU A 533 73.67 -29.45 6.11
CA LEU A 533 74.48 -29.76 7.30
C LEU A 533 74.18 -31.16 7.85
N LEU A 534 75.20 -31.79 8.43
CA LEU A 534 75.31 -33.18 8.92
C LEU A 534 74.29 -33.45 10.05
N SER A 535 73.69 -34.63 10.27
CA SER A 535 74.27 -35.93 10.69
C SER A 535 73.06 -36.88 10.98
N ARG A 536 73.08 -38.23 10.99
CA ARG A 536 74.14 -39.27 11.09
C ARG A 536 73.74 -40.54 10.27
N LYS A 537 74.11 -41.76 10.71
CA LYS A 537 73.57 -43.07 10.26
C LYS A 537 72.92 -43.83 11.42
N SER A 538 71.84 -44.57 11.17
CA SER A 538 71.53 -45.86 11.82
C SER A 538 70.45 -46.64 11.06
N ASP A 539 70.90 -47.72 10.41
CA ASP A 539 70.29 -48.99 10.02
C ASP A 539 68.78 -49.20 9.76
N SER A 540 68.57 -50.01 8.73
CA SER A 540 67.35 -50.55 8.14
C SER A 540 66.29 -51.13 9.09
N ILE A 541 65.03 -50.74 8.89
CA ILE A 541 63.85 -51.56 9.18
C ILE A 541 62.95 -51.59 7.93
N LYS A 542 62.34 -52.75 7.66
CA LYS A 542 61.51 -53.08 6.49
C LYS A 542 60.29 -52.15 6.39
N PRO A 543 59.76 -51.87 5.17
CA PRO A 543 58.54 -51.08 5.03
C PRO A 543 57.36 -51.85 5.65
N LYS A 544 56.82 -51.28 6.74
CA LYS A 544 55.53 -51.65 7.30
C LYS A 544 54.46 -50.92 6.47
N VAL A 545 53.33 -51.57 6.23
CA VAL A 545 52.19 -51.06 5.45
C VAL A 545 51.93 -49.58 5.77
N SER A 546 51.86 -48.75 4.72
CA SER A 546 51.51 -47.34 4.84
C SER A 546 50.14 -47.19 5.49
N PRO A 547 49.93 -46.24 6.42
CA PRO A 547 48.57 -45.85 6.77
C PRO A 547 47.87 -45.37 5.50
N GLU A 548 46.57 -45.61 5.42
CA GLU A 548 45.72 -45.11 4.34
C GLU A 548 45.94 -43.59 4.23
N SER A 549 46.25 -43.10 3.03
CA SER A 549 46.41 -41.68 2.78
C SER A 549 45.10 -40.98 3.11
N GLU A 550 45.13 -40.02 4.03
CA GLU A 550 43.96 -39.18 4.33
C GLU A 550 43.38 -38.63 3.02
N PRO A 551 42.05 -38.71 2.82
CA PRO A 551 41.44 -38.20 1.61
C PRO A 551 41.72 -36.71 1.47
N GLY A 552 42.26 -36.30 0.31
CA GLY A 552 42.53 -34.90 -0.01
C GLY A 552 41.27 -34.05 -0.25
N TRP A 553 40.13 -34.44 0.30
CA TRP A 553 38.82 -33.84 0.11
C TRP A 553 37.99 -33.98 1.40
N ASN A 554 37.09 -33.03 1.65
CA ASN A 554 36.10 -33.11 2.72
C ASN A 554 34.78 -32.50 2.27
N LEU A 555 33.66 -33.05 2.73
CA LEU A 555 32.33 -32.50 2.49
C LEU A 555 31.77 -32.00 3.83
N TYR A 556 31.51 -30.70 3.92
CA TYR A 556 31.02 -30.03 5.11
C TYR A 556 29.54 -29.68 4.98
N ILE A 557 28.78 -29.83 6.07
CA ILE A 557 27.49 -29.18 6.27
C ILE A 557 27.74 -28.05 7.26
N VAL A 558 27.60 -26.80 6.80
CA VAL A 558 27.74 -25.58 7.60
C VAL A 558 26.35 -25.06 7.91
N ASN A 559 25.98 -25.05 9.18
CA ASN A 559 24.69 -24.54 9.63
C ASN A 559 24.76 -23.01 9.71
N THR A 560 23.79 -22.32 9.10
CA THR A 560 23.64 -20.88 9.29
C THR A 560 23.16 -20.58 10.72
N THR A 561 23.54 -19.40 11.23
CA THR A 561 23.00 -18.88 12.49
C THR A 561 21.51 -18.60 12.30
N SER A 562 20.67 -18.89 13.32
CA SER A 562 19.24 -18.60 13.21
C SER A 562 18.99 -17.11 13.07
N THR A 563 17.99 -16.74 12.27
CA THR A 563 17.70 -15.33 11.90
C THR A 563 17.55 -14.43 13.13
N LEU A 564 16.86 -14.90 14.18
CA LEU A 564 16.66 -14.16 15.43
C LEU A 564 17.97 -13.93 16.22
N LEU A 565 18.90 -14.90 16.22
CA LEU A 565 20.20 -14.74 16.88
C LEU A 565 21.09 -13.75 16.12
N LEU A 566 21.11 -13.83 14.80
CA LEU A 566 21.86 -12.90 13.95
C LEU A 566 21.28 -11.48 14.01
N TYR A 567 19.96 -11.34 14.01
CA TYR A 567 19.28 -10.06 14.24
C TYR A 567 19.70 -9.42 15.59
N ARG A 568 19.69 -10.20 16.68
CA ARG A 568 20.15 -9.72 18.00
C ARG A 568 21.63 -9.32 17.98
N GLU A 569 22.48 -10.04 17.25
CA GLU A 569 23.89 -9.65 17.05
C GLU A 569 24.01 -8.32 16.29
N MET A 570 23.21 -8.10 15.24
CA MET A 570 23.18 -6.86 14.46
C MET A 570 22.73 -5.66 15.29
N VAL A 571 21.69 -5.83 16.13
CA VAL A 571 21.21 -4.80 17.06
C VAL A 571 22.24 -4.48 18.14
N GLU A 572 22.91 -5.47 18.71
CA GLU A 572 23.97 -5.20 19.70
C GLU A 572 25.19 -4.53 19.05
N TYR A 573 25.53 -4.91 17.81
CA TYR A 573 26.62 -4.29 17.06
C TYR A 573 26.30 -2.85 16.64
N SER A 574 25.04 -2.51 16.37
CA SER A 574 24.62 -1.14 15.99
C SER A 574 24.86 -0.11 17.09
N LYS A 575 24.72 -0.50 18.36
CA LYS A 575 25.03 0.35 19.54
C LYS A 575 26.48 0.85 19.54
N THR A 576 27.41 0.13 18.89
CA THR A 576 28.80 0.60 18.75
C THR A 576 28.96 1.82 17.83
N TYR A 577 27.99 2.06 16.94
CA TYR A 577 27.97 3.18 16.00
C TYR A 577 27.11 4.36 16.46
N GLU A 578 26.23 4.17 17.44
CA GLU A 578 25.24 5.15 17.95
C GLU A 578 25.87 6.52 18.26
N ASN A 579 27.09 6.55 18.78
CA ASN A 579 27.81 7.76 19.19
C ASN A 579 28.76 8.37 18.13
N VAL A 580 28.98 7.70 16.98
CA VAL A 580 30.10 8.04 16.07
C VAL A 580 29.73 8.06 14.58
N ARG A 581 28.79 7.22 14.12
CA ARG A 581 28.36 7.14 12.71
C ARG A 581 26.88 6.78 12.58
N THR A 582 26.05 7.82 12.48
CA THR A 582 24.59 7.72 12.34
C THR A 582 24.19 6.89 11.11
N GLU A 583 24.77 7.18 9.94
CA GLU A 583 24.52 6.49 8.68
C GLU A 583 24.84 4.98 8.75
N SER A 584 25.97 4.60 9.38
CA SER A 584 26.34 3.19 9.55
C SER A 584 25.42 2.42 10.51
N CYS A 585 24.82 3.11 11.49
CA CYS A 585 23.82 2.53 12.39
C CYS A 585 22.49 2.30 11.66
N ILE A 586 21.98 3.31 10.95
CA ILE A 586 20.75 3.21 10.14
C ILE A 586 20.90 2.10 9.09
N HIS A 587 22.05 2.04 8.41
CA HIS A 587 22.33 1.00 7.43
C HIS A 587 22.26 -0.40 8.05
N LEU A 588 22.94 -0.62 9.17
CA LEU A 588 22.97 -1.92 9.85
C LEU A 588 21.60 -2.36 10.39
N LEU A 589 20.82 -1.43 10.94
CA LEU A 589 19.45 -1.70 11.39
C LEU A 589 18.49 -1.94 10.21
N SER A 590 18.71 -1.27 9.08
CA SER A 590 17.96 -1.50 7.84
C SER A 590 18.24 -2.90 7.27
N GLU A 591 19.50 -3.35 7.32
CA GLU A 591 19.88 -4.72 6.97
C GLU A 591 19.24 -5.74 7.91
N ALA A 592 19.23 -5.47 9.22
CA ALA A 592 18.59 -6.34 10.22
C ALA A 592 17.08 -6.44 10.00
N HIS A 593 16.43 -5.32 9.62
CA HIS A 593 15.01 -5.26 9.26
C HIS A 593 14.70 -6.12 8.02
N LEU A 594 15.48 -5.96 6.94
CA LEU A 594 15.29 -6.73 5.71
C LEU A 594 15.55 -8.23 5.90
N LEU A 595 16.45 -8.60 6.81
CA LEU A 595 16.71 -9.98 7.21
C LEU A 595 15.51 -10.62 7.95
N VAL A 596 14.91 -9.92 8.92
CA VAL A 596 13.71 -10.41 9.63
C VAL A 596 12.52 -10.50 8.66
N ARG A 597 12.32 -9.50 7.78
CA ARG A 597 11.30 -9.58 6.72
C ARG A 597 11.52 -10.77 5.79
N ALA A 598 12.75 -11.04 5.38
CA ALA A 598 13.07 -12.18 4.51
C ALA A 598 12.73 -13.54 5.14
N ALA A 599 12.82 -13.68 6.46
CA ALA A 599 12.39 -14.89 7.17
C ALA A 599 10.86 -14.98 7.34
N LEU A 600 10.17 -13.86 7.51
CA LEU A 600 8.69 -13.84 7.56
C LEU A 600 8.03 -14.20 6.22
N MET A 601 8.75 -14.05 5.10
CA MET A 601 8.32 -14.45 3.75
C MET A 601 8.59 -15.92 3.41
N ASP A 602 9.11 -16.73 4.34
CA ASP A 602 9.35 -18.16 4.11
C ASP A 602 8.02 -18.95 4.08
N PRO A 603 7.64 -19.59 2.96
CA PRO A 603 6.37 -20.33 2.85
C PRO A 603 6.35 -21.65 3.64
N ASP A 604 7.47 -22.07 4.24
CA ASP A 604 7.53 -23.21 5.16
C ASP A 604 7.35 -22.77 6.63
N LEU A 605 7.33 -21.45 6.93
CA LEU A 605 7.09 -20.88 8.25
C LEU A 605 5.59 -20.97 8.64
N LYS A 606 5.23 -22.10 9.25
CA LYS A 606 3.90 -22.32 9.83
C LYS A 606 3.64 -21.36 11.00
N GLU A 607 2.36 -21.16 11.33
CA GLU A 607 1.93 -20.53 12.58
C GLU A 607 2.54 -21.29 13.77
N SER A 608 3.56 -20.68 14.37
CA SER A 608 4.45 -21.27 15.35
C SER A 608 5.05 -20.14 16.21
N ALA A 609 5.59 -20.49 17.38
CA ALA A 609 6.24 -19.51 18.25
C ALA A 609 7.39 -18.77 17.55
N GLU A 610 8.08 -19.41 16.59
CA GLU A 610 9.13 -18.77 15.79
C GLU A 610 8.60 -17.63 14.91
N LYS A 611 7.34 -17.73 14.43
CA LYS A 611 6.67 -16.65 13.67
C LYS A 611 6.27 -15.49 14.58
N GLU A 612 5.83 -15.77 15.81
CA GLU A 612 5.53 -14.75 16.83
C GLU A 612 6.82 -14.01 17.25
N ASP A 613 7.89 -14.74 17.58
CA ASP A 613 9.22 -14.19 17.87
C ASP A 613 9.77 -13.29 16.73
N LEU A 614 9.54 -13.67 15.46
CA LEU A 614 9.93 -12.87 14.29
C LEU A 614 9.07 -11.61 14.10
N LEU A 615 7.78 -11.66 14.45
CA LEU A 615 6.91 -10.48 14.43
C LEU A 615 7.27 -9.48 15.56
N GLU A 616 7.59 -9.97 16.76
CA GLU A 616 8.13 -9.14 17.84
C GLU A 616 9.46 -8.50 17.44
N ALA A 617 10.37 -9.27 16.83
CA ALA A 617 11.64 -8.74 16.30
C ALA A 617 11.43 -7.70 15.18
N LEU A 618 10.40 -7.85 14.34
CA LEU A 618 10.05 -6.86 13.34
C LEU A 618 9.53 -5.56 13.97
N GLN A 619 8.68 -5.64 15.00
CA GLN A 619 8.18 -4.48 15.74
C GLN A 619 9.32 -3.75 16.47
N GLU A 620 10.22 -4.49 17.12
CA GLU A 620 11.43 -3.93 17.75
C GLU A 620 12.33 -3.26 16.71
N SER A 621 12.56 -3.90 15.56
CA SER A 621 13.33 -3.33 14.45
C SER A 621 12.73 -2.03 13.94
N CYS A 622 11.41 -1.96 13.78
CA CYS A 622 10.69 -0.74 13.43
C CYS A 622 10.89 0.36 14.49
N ALA A 623 10.80 0.02 15.78
CA ALA A 623 11.02 0.98 16.87
C ALA A 623 12.46 1.52 16.88
N LEU A 624 13.47 0.67 16.65
CA LEU A 624 14.89 1.05 16.60
C LEU A 624 15.21 1.92 15.37
N LEU A 625 14.59 1.65 14.22
CA LEU A 625 14.69 2.52 13.04
C LEU A 625 14.00 3.86 13.30
N GLY A 626 12.81 3.86 13.90
CA GLY A 626 12.12 5.07 14.36
C GLY A 626 13.00 5.92 15.29
N ASP A 627 13.63 5.29 16.28
CA ASP A 627 14.58 5.93 17.20
C ASP A 627 15.81 6.53 16.47
N CYS A 628 16.29 5.90 15.39
CA CYS A 628 17.38 6.46 14.59
C CYS A 628 16.94 7.67 13.75
N TYR A 629 15.81 7.57 13.03
CA TYR A 629 15.30 8.68 12.21
C TYR A 629 14.77 9.85 13.07
N SER A 630 14.39 9.61 14.32
CA SER A 630 13.93 10.64 15.26
C SER A 630 15.09 11.38 15.94
N ARG A 631 16.19 10.67 16.26
CA ARG A 631 17.39 11.22 16.92
C ARG A 631 18.42 11.84 15.97
N PHE A 632 18.47 11.43 14.70
CA PHE A 632 19.50 11.87 13.76
C PHE A 632 18.95 12.84 12.70
N ASN A 633 19.67 13.95 12.49
CA ASN A 633 19.38 14.96 11.45
C ASN A 633 19.70 14.45 10.04
N THR A 634 18.96 13.44 9.61
CA THR A 634 18.99 12.86 8.27
C THR A 634 18.08 13.65 7.33
N LYS A 635 18.31 13.52 6.02
CA LYS A 635 17.38 14.09 5.01
C LYS A 635 15.99 13.45 5.11
N ASP A 636 15.96 12.19 5.55
CA ASP A 636 14.79 11.32 5.53
C ASP A 636 14.15 11.17 6.93
N PHE A 637 14.28 12.22 7.77
CA PHE A 637 13.70 12.29 9.12
C PHE A 637 12.19 12.00 9.17
N HIS A 638 11.50 12.22 8.05
CA HIS A 638 10.07 11.94 7.89
C HIS A 638 9.73 10.45 8.01
N LEU A 639 10.69 9.55 7.76
CA LEU A 639 10.53 8.09 7.91
C LEU A 639 10.35 7.64 9.36
N ALA A 640 10.66 8.50 10.36
CA ALA A 640 10.38 8.20 11.76
C ALA A 640 8.88 7.89 11.99
N LEU A 641 7.97 8.59 11.30
CA LEU A 641 6.53 8.42 11.45
C LEU A 641 6.03 7.01 11.06
N PRO A 642 6.23 6.52 9.83
CA PRO A 642 5.80 5.17 9.46
C PRO A 642 6.51 4.06 10.24
N TYR A 643 7.80 4.21 10.59
CA TYR A 643 8.49 3.20 11.40
C TYR A 643 7.93 3.12 12.84
N TYR A 644 7.62 4.25 13.50
CA TYR A 644 6.93 4.19 14.79
C TYR A 644 5.52 3.60 14.69
N LYS A 645 4.75 3.93 13.64
CA LYS A 645 3.42 3.31 13.40
C LYS A 645 3.51 1.80 13.21
N MET A 646 4.48 1.31 12.43
CA MET A 646 4.71 -0.13 12.22
C MET A 646 5.20 -0.86 13.47
N SER A 647 5.80 -0.17 14.45
CA SER A 647 6.20 -0.79 15.72
C SER A 647 5.03 -1.04 16.69
N GLY A 648 3.86 -0.45 16.45
CA GLY A 648 2.70 -0.54 17.35
C GLY A 648 2.89 0.17 18.70
N LEU A 649 3.94 0.97 18.87
CA LEU A 649 4.22 1.70 20.10
C LEU A 649 3.25 2.88 20.30
N SER A 650 2.88 3.10 21.56
CA SER A 650 2.11 4.26 22.01
C SER A 650 2.96 5.54 22.03
N VAL A 651 2.33 6.71 21.99
CA VAL A 651 3.05 8.00 22.08
C VAL A 651 3.75 8.12 23.43
N THR A 652 3.15 7.61 24.52
CA THR A 652 3.83 7.55 25.83
C THR A 652 5.07 6.66 25.81
N ASP A 653 5.07 5.54 25.08
CA ASP A 653 6.23 4.65 25.01
C ASP A 653 7.36 5.22 24.14
N VAL A 654 7.03 5.87 23.02
CA VAL A 654 8.04 6.61 22.24
C VAL A 654 8.66 7.73 23.08
N LEU A 655 7.85 8.50 23.82
CA LEU A 655 8.36 9.55 24.72
C LEU A 655 9.20 9.02 25.91
N LYS A 656 9.07 7.74 26.29
CA LYS A 656 9.99 7.09 27.26
C LYS A 656 11.31 6.67 26.61
N ARG A 657 11.30 6.29 25.32
CA ARG A 657 12.48 5.87 24.53
C ARG A 657 13.34 7.05 24.05
N VAL A 658 12.74 8.23 23.96
CA VAL A 658 13.45 9.52 23.88
C VAL A 658 13.99 9.84 25.28
N ASP A 659 15.11 9.20 25.59
CA ASP A 659 15.65 9.05 26.95
C ASP A 659 16.07 10.41 27.56
N PRO A 660 15.72 10.71 28.84
CA PRO A 660 16.01 12.00 29.48
C PRO A 660 17.47 12.16 29.96
N THR A 661 18.39 11.27 29.55
CA THR A 661 19.76 11.16 30.09
C THR A 661 20.72 12.28 29.65
N PHE A 662 20.27 13.21 28.79
CA PHE A 662 20.98 14.45 28.47
C PHE A 662 20.35 15.66 29.18
N GLU A 663 20.55 15.77 30.50
CA GLU A 663 20.08 16.89 31.34
C GLU A 663 20.76 18.27 31.05
N ASP A 664 21.51 18.39 29.96
CA ASP A 664 22.13 19.66 29.55
C ASP A 664 21.16 20.54 28.75
N LYS A 665 20.86 21.71 29.34
CA LYS A 665 19.77 22.65 29.02
C LYS A 665 19.89 23.41 27.69
N THR A 666 20.57 22.85 26.70
CA THR A 666 20.91 23.52 25.42
C THR A 666 20.73 22.64 24.18
N HIS A 667 20.06 21.50 24.29
CA HIS A 667 19.81 20.61 23.15
C HIS A 667 18.54 21.00 22.39
N LYS A 668 18.70 21.18 21.07
CA LYS A 668 17.58 21.28 20.13
C LYS A 668 17.07 19.88 19.85
N TYR A 669 15.78 19.63 20.01
CA TYR A 669 15.17 18.40 19.52
C TYR A 669 15.26 18.35 17.99
N GLU A 670 15.59 17.18 17.45
CA GLU A 670 15.79 17.00 16.01
C GLU A 670 14.46 16.86 15.26
N LYS A 671 14.47 17.20 13.97
CA LYS A 671 13.25 17.33 13.16
C LYS A 671 12.39 16.06 13.11
N GLY A 672 13.00 14.86 13.21
CA GLY A 672 12.30 13.59 13.13
C GLY A 672 11.33 13.36 14.30
N ILE A 673 11.75 13.62 15.55
CA ILE A 673 10.85 13.47 16.71
C ILE A 673 9.74 14.53 16.72
N ILE A 674 10.05 15.76 16.31
CA ILE A 674 9.05 16.84 16.18
C ILE A 674 8.01 16.49 15.11
N PHE A 675 8.45 15.98 13.95
CA PHE A 675 7.58 15.54 12.86
C PHE A 675 6.67 14.37 13.29
N TYR A 676 7.21 13.36 13.97
CA TYR A 676 6.43 12.26 14.55
C TYR A 676 5.37 12.80 15.53
N LEU A 677 5.78 13.58 16.54
CA LEU A 677 4.87 14.09 17.56
C LEU A 677 3.79 14.99 16.95
N TYR A 678 4.13 15.86 16.00
CA TYR A 678 3.15 16.73 15.34
C TYR A 678 2.09 15.89 14.62
N HIS A 679 2.50 14.93 13.77
CA HIS A 679 1.55 14.10 13.04
C HIS A 679 0.73 13.18 13.95
N SER A 680 1.33 12.57 14.98
CA SER A 680 0.62 11.72 15.93
C SER A 680 -0.34 12.48 16.84
N LEU A 681 0.01 13.69 17.28
CA LEU A 681 -0.89 14.53 18.09
C LEU A 681 -1.98 15.21 17.24
N CYS A 682 -1.74 15.38 15.93
CA CYS A 682 -2.75 15.79 14.96
C CYS A 682 -3.64 14.63 14.47
N GLU A 683 -3.40 13.39 14.89
CA GLU A 683 -4.32 12.27 14.71
C GLU A 683 -5.22 12.15 15.96
N ASP A 684 -6.50 11.80 15.77
CA ASP A 684 -7.46 11.68 16.88
C ASP A 684 -7.28 10.32 17.61
N ILE A 685 -6.13 10.17 18.27
CA ILE A 685 -5.75 8.97 19.03
C ILE A 685 -6.41 9.01 20.42
N ASP A 686 -7.05 7.91 20.84
CA ASP A 686 -7.68 7.76 22.17
C ASP A 686 -6.67 7.66 23.36
N GLU A 687 -5.39 7.99 23.17
CA GLU A 687 -4.32 7.88 24.19
C GLU A 687 -4.14 9.18 24.99
N GLU A 688 -4.52 9.19 26.27
CA GLU A 688 -4.31 10.35 27.16
C GLU A 688 -2.90 10.35 27.80
N LEU A 689 -2.04 11.32 27.47
CA LEU A 689 -0.72 11.48 28.08
C LEU A 689 -0.82 11.81 29.59
N SER A 690 0.22 11.48 30.37
CA SER A 690 0.36 11.98 31.74
C SER A 690 0.79 13.45 31.75
N GLU A 691 0.49 14.16 32.84
CA GLU A 691 0.83 15.58 33.01
C GLU A 691 2.33 15.87 32.77
N GLU A 692 3.21 15.02 33.32
CA GLU A 692 4.66 15.12 33.13
C GLU A 692 5.10 14.95 31.67
N LEU A 693 4.50 13.99 30.93
CA LEU A 693 4.83 13.75 29.53
C LEU A 693 4.27 14.86 28.63
N ALA A 694 3.08 15.37 28.94
CA ALA A 694 2.47 16.47 28.21
C ALA A 694 3.27 17.78 28.40
N ALA A 695 3.78 18.05 29.62
CA ALA A 695 4.71 19.15 29.86
C ALA A 695 6.03 19.02 29.07
N LYS A 696 6.57 17.79 28.93
CA LYS A 696 7.73 17.53 28.06
C LYS A 696 7.43 17.80 26.58
N VAL A 697 6.25 17.44 26.09
CA VAL A 697 5.83 17.75 24.71
C VAL A 697 5.84 19.27 24.47
N LEU A 698 5.29 20.08 25.38
CA LEU A 698 5.33 21.54 25.25
C LEU A 698 6.77 22.10 25.26
N HIS A 699 7.64 21.54 26.09
CA HIS A 699 9.07 21.87 26.10
C HIS A 699 9.80 21.48 24.79
N ILE A 700 9.38 20.41 24.12
CA ILE A 700 9.91 20.01 22.80
C ILE A 700 9.50 21.01 21.70
N PHE A 701 8.23 21.41 21.66
CA PHE A 701 7.71 22.31 20.62
C PHE A 701 8.15 23.77 20.78
N HIS A 702 8.31 24.27 22.01
CA HIS A 702 8.66 25.67 22.27
C HIS A 702 9.90 26.20 21.52
N PRO A 703 11.07 25.54 21.53
CA PRO A 703 12.27 25.99 20.80
C PRO A 703 12.27 25.63 19.30
N ALA A 704 11.32 24.83 18.83
CA ALA A 704 11.32 24.26 17.48
C ALA A 704 10.29 24.91 16.55
N GLU A 705 9.00 24.79 16.90
CA GLU A 705 7.87 25.26 16.09
C GLU A 705 6.80 25.86 17.02
N SER A 706 7.11 27.02 17.58
CA SER A 706 6.27 27.71 18.57
C SER A 706 4.86 28.03 18.03
N ASN A 707 4.70 28.13 16.71
CA ASN A 707 3.43 28.34 16.01
C ASN A 707 2.47 27.14 16.09
N GLN A 708 2.96 25.91 16.31
CA GLN A 708 2.13 24.70 16.36
C GLN A 708 1.61 24.37 17.77
N ILE A 709 2.14 25.02 18.81
CA ILE A 709 1.72 24.82 20.21
C ILE A 709 0.20 24.91 20.42
N PRO A 710 -0.54 25.87 19.82
CA PRO A 710 -1.99 25.94 19.96
C PRO A 710 -2.70 24.69 19.44
N GLN A 711 -2.29 24.17 18.27
CA GLN A 711 -2.87 22.97 17.67
C GLN A 711 -2.56 21.72 18.51
N VAL A 712 -1.33 21.60 18.99
CA VAL A 712 -0.89 20.53 19.90
C VAL A 712 -1.71 20.53 21.20
N LEU A 713 -1.94 21.70 21.80
CA LEU A 713 -2.76 21.84 23.01
C LEU A 713 -4.25 21.47 22.82
N CYS A 714 -4.75 21.51 21.58
CA CYS A 714 -6.11 21.09 21.24
C CYS A 714 -6.25 19.57 20.99
N SER A 715 -5.14 18.84 20.90
CA SER A 715 -5.13 17.38 20.73
C SER A 715 -5.82 16.66 21.91
N PRO A 716 -6.62 15.60 21.69
CA PRO A 716 -7.18 14.80 22.77
C PRO A 716 -6.10 14.22 23.70
N CYS A 717 -4.92 13.90 23.15
CA CYS A 717 -3.79 13.35 23.90
C CYS A 717 -3.28 14.30 25.00
N MET A 718 -3.49 15.61 24.84
CA MET A 718 -3.02 16.68 25.74
C MET A 718 -4.06 17.07 26.80
N ARG A 719 -5.13 16.28 27.00
CA ARG A 719 -6.22 16.60 27.94
C ARG A 719 -5.77 16.88 29.38
N LYS A 720 -4.75 16.18 29.87
CA LYS A 720 -4.22 16.24 31.26
C LYS A 720 -3.07 17.25 31.46
N VAL A 721 -2.83 18.14 30.51
CA VAL A 721 -1.88 19.25 30.67
C VAL A 721 -2.33 20.17 31.81
N SER A 722 -1.41 20.58 32.69
CA SER A 722 -1.69 21.65 33.66
C SER A 722 -1.90 22.99 32.93
N PRO A 723 -3.06 23.65 33.12
CA PRO A 723 -3.42 24.85 32.36
C PRO A 723 -2.49 26.04 32.66
N GLU A 724 -1.88 26.11 33.85
CA GLU A 724 -0.89 27.11 34.22
C GLU A 724 0.34 27.07 33.28
N ILE A 725 0.91 25.87 33.06
CA ILE A 725 2.06 25.67 32.17
C ILE A 725 1.67 25.96 30.71
N ALA A 726 0.48 25.53 30.28
CA ALA A 726 -0.02 25.82 28.95
C ALA A 726 -0.14 27.34 28.69
N ILE A 727 -0.67 28.11 29.64
CA ILE A 727 -0.81 29.56 29.53
C ILE A 727 0.56 30.26 29.52
N GLU A 728 1.53 29.81 30.33
CA GLU A 728 2.90 30.37 30.31
C GLU A 728 3.56 30.20 28.93
N TYR A 729 3.42 29.03 28.29
CA TYR A 729 3.91 28.82 26.92
C TYR A 729 3.11 29.62 25.88
N LEU A 730 1.78 29.69 25.99
CA LEU A 730 0.94 30.47 25.06
C LEU A 730 1.22 31.98 25.13
N GLN A 731 1.56 32.53 26.31
CA GLN A 731 2.02 33.91 26.45
C GLN A 731 3.34 34.14 25.70
N LYS A 732 4.33 33.26 25.86
CA LYS A 732 5.61 33.32 25.12
C LYS A 732 5.43 33.15 23.61
N VAL A 733 4.42 32.40 23.15
CA VAL A 733 4.09 32.26 21.73
C VAL A 733 3.48 33.54 21.16
N GLU A 734 2.57 34.18 21.90
CA GLU A 734 1.92 35.44 21.47
C GLU A 734 2.92 36.59 21.30
N GLU A 735 3.95 36.67 22.14
CA GLU A 735 5.04 37.64 22.00
C GLU A 735 5.80 37.51 20.66
N VAL A 736 5.81 36.30 20.06
CA VAL A 736 6.51 36.01 18.80
C VAL A 736 5.55 36.07 17.60
N VAL A 737 4.36 35.49 17.72
CA VAL A 737 3.29 35.51 16.69
C VAL A 737 1.91 35.63 17.37
N PRO A 738 1.29 36.82 17.40
CA PRO A 738 -0.10 36.95 17.81
C PRO A 738 -1.00 36.29 16.76
N SER A 739 -1.82 35.34 17.18
CA SER A 739 -2.78 34.66 16.30
C SER A 739 -4.08 34.35 17.04
N VAL A 740 -5.19 34.32 16.29
CA VAL A 740 -6.52 34.09 16.87
C VAL A 740 -6.61 32.72 17.54
N VAL A 741 -5.89 31.71 17.04
CA VAL A 741 -5.84 30.37 17.64
C VAL A 741 -5.11 30.37 19.00
N VAL A 742 -4.09 31.21 19.18
CA VAL A 742 -3.43 31.42 20.50
C VAL A 742 -4.42 32.02 21.50
N THR A 743 -5.19 33.03 21.11
CA THR A 743 -6.22 33.65 21.96
C THR A 743 -7.35 32.68 22.32
N LEU A 744 -7.86 31.91 21.35
CA LEU A 744 -8.89 30.90 21.61
C LEU A 744 -8.40 29.74 22.49
N THR A 745 -7.13 29.31 22.32
CA THR A 745 -6.53 28.30 23.21
C THR A 745 -6.32 28.82 24.62
N LYS A 746 -5.87 30.08 24.79
CA LYS A 746 -5.83 30.74 26.11
C LYS A 746 -7.21 30.80 26.76
N ALA A 747 -8.24 31.22 26.04
CA ALA A 747 -9.61 31.25 26.54
C ALA A 747 -10.08 29.85 27.00
N SER A 748 -9.80 28.81 26.21
CA SER A 748 -10.10 27.42 26.59
C SER A 748 -9.32 26.94 27.82
N MET A 749 -8.07 27.37 28.02
CA MET A 749 -7.27 26.99 29.20
C MET A 749 -7.67 27.78 30.44
N ALA A 750 -8.09 29.04 30.31
CA ALA A 750 -8.63 29.85 31.40
C ALA A 750 -9.93 29.24 31.96
N LEU A 751 -10.81 28.72 31.10
CA LEU A 751 -11.99 27.97 31.53
C LEU A 751 -11.62 26.72 32.34
N LYS A 752 -10.60 25.97 31.92
CA LYS A 752 -10.08 24.80 32.68
C LYS A 752 -9.48 25.18 34.05
N MET A 753 -9.02 26.41 34.24
CA MET A 753 -8.61 26.93 35.56
C MET A 753 -9.78 27.37 36.44
N GLY A 754 -11.00 27.40 35.90
CA GLY A 754 -12.16 27.98 36.58
C GLY A 754 -12.16 29.51 36.60
N ASP A 755 -11.48 30.17 35.65
CA ASP A 755 -11.52 31.62 35.45
C ASP A 755 -12.43 32.00 34.25
N PRO A 756 -13.74 32.22 34.48
CA PRO A 756 -14.67 32.59 33.43
C PRO A 756 -14.56 34.06 33.02
N ASP A 757 -13.84 34.91 33.76
CA ASP A 757 -13.69 36.34 33.46
C ASP A 757 -12.44 36.60 32.62
N GLY A 758 -11.34 35.87 32.88
CA GLY A 758 -10.20 35.76 31.98
C GLY A 758 -10.63 35.32 30.58
N CYS A 759 -11.44 34.25 30.50
CA CYS A 759 -12.01 33.78 29.22
C CYS A 759 -12.79 34.87 28.45
N LYS A 760 -13.62 35.69 29.13
CA LYS A 760 -14.32 36.81 28.47
C LYS A 760 -13.34 37.82 27.90
N SER A 761 -12.32 38.19 28.67
CA SER A 761 -11.34 39.19 28.22
C SER A 761 -10.55 38.75 26.98
N GLU A 762 -10.21 37.46 26.89
CA GLU A 762 -9.58 36.87 25.70
C GLU A 762 -10.57 36.82 24.52
N LEU A 763 -11.82 36.42 24.73
CA LEU A 763 -12.87 36.40 23.69
C LEU A 763 -13.29 37.80 23.21
N ASP A 764 -13.15 38.84 24.03
CA ASP A 764 -13.50 40.22 23.68
C ASP A 764 -12.33 40.97 22.99
N SER A 765 -11.16 40.35 22.87
CA SER A 765 -9.97 40.94 22.25
C SER A 765 -10.05 41.04 20.71
N TYR A 766 -10.84 40.17 20.06
CA TYR A 766 -11.07 40.17 18.62
C TYR A 766 -12.58 40.22 18.29
N ALA A 767 -12.90 40.71 17.09
CA ALA A 767 -14.26 40.65 16.58
C ALA A 767 -14.70 39.19 16.32
N GLU A 768 -15.97 38.88 16.60
CA GLU A 768 -16.54 37.52 16.50
C GLU A 768 -16.20 36.81 15.18
N MET A 769 -16.32 37.50 14.03
CA MET A 769 -16.00 36.92 12.73
C MET A 769 -14.54 36.43 12.61
N MET A 770 -13.59 37.10 13.27
CA MET A 770 -12.19 36.66 13.29
C MET A 770 -12.03 35.39 14.14
N LEU A 771 -12.75 35.30 15.26
CA LEU A 771 -12.76 34.11 16.13
C LEU A 771 -13.40 32.90 15.43
N VAL A 772 -14.46 33.11 14.62
CA VAL A 772 -15.01 32.06 13.73
C VAL A 772 -13.93 31.53 12.78
N CYS A 773 -13.13 32.40 12.15
CA CYS A 773 -12.00 31.97 11.33
C CYS A 773 -10.95 31.19 12.13
N GLY A 774 -10.75 31.50 13.41
CA GLY A 774 -9.90 30.72 14.32
C GLY A 774 -10.40 29.27 14.50
N PHE A 775 -11.71 29.07 14.65
CA PHE A 775 -12.31 27.73 14.73
C PHE A 775 -12.25 26.96 13.40
N ILE A 776 -12.30 27.63 12.24
CA ILE A 776 -12.08 26.96 10.93
C ILE A 776 -10.65 26.38 10.85
N VAL A 777 -9.65 27.11 11.39
CA VAL A 777 -8.26 26.66 11.42
C VAL A 777 -8.06 25.51 12.40
N GLU A 778 -8.63 25.61 13.61
CA GLU A 778 -8.54 24.57 14.64
C GLU A 778 -9.94 24.17 15.17
N PRO A 779 -10.62 23.19 14.53
CA PRO A 779 -11.97 22.77 14.94
C PRO A 779 -11.98 22.07 16.29
N ARG A 780 -10.82 21.56 16.76
CA ARG A 780 -10.74 20.81 18.03
C ARG A 780 -11.05 21.64 19.28
N LEU A 781 -11.02 22.96 19.15
CA LEU A 781 -11.45 23.89 20.21
C LEU A 781 -12.93 23.79 20.55
N LEU A 782 -13.78 23.40 19.60
CA LEU A 782 -15.23 23.23 19.81
C LEU A 782 -15.63 21.76 19.91
N ARG A 783 -15.06 20.89 19.06
CA ARG A 783 -15.37 19.45 19.02
C ARG A 783 -14.17 18.57 19.34
N GLN A 784 -14.34 17.52 20.13
CA GLN A 784 -13.33 16.48 20.32
C GLN A 784 -13.88 15.14 19.86
N LEU A 785 -13.15 14.44 19.00
CA LEU A 785 -13.49 13.08 18.62
C LEU A 785 -12.96 12.14 19.71
N ILE A 786 -13.85 11.35 20.32
CA ILE A 786 -13.51 10.35 21.33
C ILE A 786 -14.16 9.04 20.89
N LYS A 787 -13.38 7.99 20.62
CA LYS A 787 -13.87 6.69 20.12
C LYS A 787 -14.81 6.79 18.90
N GLY A 788 -14.55 7.75 18.01
CA GLY A 788 -15.39 8.01 16.83
C GLY A 788 -16.70 8.78 17.11
N GLN A 789 -16.93 9.28 18.33
CA GLN A 789 -18.07 10.15 18.66
C GLN A 789 -17.62 11.60 18.88
N VAL A 790 -18.40 12.57 18.37
CA VAL A 790 -18.07 13.99 18.40
C VAL A 790 -18.59 14.65 19.69
N VAL A 791 -17.73 14.75 20.71
CA VAL A 791 -18.07 15.30 22.03
C VAL A 791 -17.80 16.82 22.07
N PRO A 792 -18.71 17.65 22.63
CA PRO A 792 -18.46 19.08 22.81
C PRO A 792 -17.43 19.40 23.89
N THR A 793 -16.64 20.45 23.67
CA THR A 793 -15.67 20.96 24.65
C THR A 793 -16.34 21.85 25.72
N GLU A 794 -15.63 22.05 26.84
CA GLU A 794 -16.02 23.02 27.87
C GLU A 794 -16.20 24.45 27.31
N LEU A 795 -15.39 24.83 26.31
CA LEU A 795 -15.54 26.10 25.59
C LEU A 795 -16.87 26.15 24.82
N ALA A 796 -17.28 25.08 24.13
CA ALA A 796 -18.56 25.03 23.44
C ALA A 796 -19.76 25.12 24.40
N VAL A 797 -19.68 24.46 25.57
CA VAL A 797 -20.69 24.56 26.64
C VAL A 797 -20.77 25.98 27.20
N TYR A 798 -19.63 26.65 27.40
CA TYR A 798 -19.58 28.04 27.85
C TYR A 798 -20.17 29.01 26.81
N LEU A 799 -19.87 28.81 25.52
CA LEU A 799 -20.41 29.64 24.44
C LEU A 799 -21.92 29.46 24.26
N ARG A 800 -22.46 28.25 24.48
CA ARG A 800 -23.91 27.96 24.51
C ARG A 800 -24.63 28.86 25.54
N GLU A 801 -24.06 29.02 26.73
CA GLU A 801 -24.67 29.79 27.83
C GLU A 801 -24.47 31.30 27.70
N THR A 802 -23.36 31.74 27.12
CA THR A 802 -23.00 33.17 27.05
C THR A 802 -23.33 33.85 25.72
N ARG A 803 -23.08 33.18 24.58
CA ARG A 803 -23.19 33.73 23.22
C ARG A 803 -23.67 32.65 22.22
N PRO A 804 -24.93 32.14 22.34
CA PRO A 804 -25.42 31.05 21.49
C PRO A 804 -25.38 31.36 19.99
N GLY A 805 -25.58 32.62 19.57
CA GLY A 805 -25.47 33.00 18.15
C GLY A 805 -24.06 32.91 17.57
N PHE A 806 -23.04 33.17 18.39
CA PHE A 806 -21.65 33.00 17.99
C PHE A 806 -21.26 31.52 17.88
N LEU A 807 -21.81 30.66 18.76
CA LEU A 807 -21.67 29.21 18.65
C LEU A 807 -22.30 28.67 17.35
N VAL A 808 -23.54 29.07 17.03
CA VAL A 808 -24.22 28.68 15.78
C VAL A 808 -23.43 29.14 14.54
N ALA A 809 -22.95 30.39 14.52
CA ALA A 809 -22.11 30.89 13.44
C ALA A 809 -20.81 30.09 13.27
N SER A 810 -20.22 29.63 14.38
CA SER A 810 -19.01 28.81 14.37
C SER A 810 -19.25 27.40 13.81
N VAL A 811 -20.33 26.72 14.23
CA VAL A 811 -20.69 25.39 13.70
C VAL A 811 -21.07 25.48 12.21
N LEU A 812 -21.79 26.54 11.81
CA LEU A 812 -22.11 26.83 10.41
C LEU A 812 -20.84 26.96 9.55
N ALA A 813 -19.87 27.75 10.02
CA ALA A 813 -18.61 27.93 9.32
C ALA A 813 -17.79 26.63 9.20
N LEU A 814 -17.85 25.73 10.19
CA LEU A 814 -17.24 24.40 10.12
C LEU A 814 -17.90 23.50 9.07
N HIS A 815 -19.23 23.52 8.98
CA HIS A 815 -19.98 22.79 7.95
C HIS A 815 -19.66 23.31 6.52
N GLU A 816 -19.66 24.63 6.31
CA GLU A 816 -19.33 25.24 5.01
C GLU A 816 -17.90 24.93 4.52
N ASN A 817 -16.96 24.69 5.45
CA ASN A 817 -15.58 24.32 5.14
C ASN A 817 -15.33 22.79 5.18
N SER A 818 -16.40 21.99 5.12
CA SER A 818 -16.35 20.51 5.12
C SER A 818 -15.56 19.92 6.30
N LYS A 819 -15.67 20.55 7.48
CA LYS A 819 -15.04 20.09 8.74
C LYS A 819 -15.99 19.30 9.64
N ILE A 820 -17.30 19.34 9.39
CA ILE A 820 -18.37 18.62 10.09
C ILE A 820 -19.46 18.33 9.05
N GLU A 821 -19.99 17.12 8.99
CA GLU A 821 -21.14 16.77 8.14
C GLU A 821 -22.48 17.19 8.77
N LEU A 822 -23.56 17.30 8.00
CA LEU A 822 -24.86 17.77 8.53
C LEU A 822 -25.39 16.87 9.67
N GLU A 823 -25.27 15.56 9.54
CA GLU A 823 -25.71 14.60 10.57
C GLU A 823 -24.83 14.66 11.83
N GLU A 824 -23.52 14.89 11.67
CA GLU A 824 -22.59 15.14 12.77
C GLU A 824 -22.90 16.46 13.49
N ALA A 825 -23.28 17.51 12.75
CA ALA A 825 -23.69 18.79 13.34
C ALA A 825 -25.01 18.67 14.10
N ASP A 826 -26.00 17.96 13.54
CA ASP A 826 -27.29 17.69 14.18
C ASP A 826 -27.11 16.92 15.50
N THR A 827 -26.25 15.89 15.52
CA THR A 827 -25.95 15.11 16.73
C THR A 827 -25.11 15.91 17.74
N TYR A 828 -24.13 16.68 17.29
CA TYR A 828 -23.31 17.56 18.13
C TYR A 828 -24.14 18.61 18.89
N ILE A 829 -25.08 19.29 18.21
CA ILE A 829 -25.94 20.31 18.83
C ILE A 829 -26.96 19.66 19.79
N LYS A 830 -27.46 18.45 19.50
CA LYS A 830 -28.28 17.68 20.45
C LYS A 830 -27.51 17.33 21.72
N MET A 831 -26.28 16.82 21.61
CA MET A 831 -25.41 16.52 22.75
C MET A 831 -25.09 17.77 23.58
N LEU A 832 -24.87 18.92 22.94
CA LEU A 832 -24.71 20.21 23.62
C LEU A 832 -25.94 20.66 24.43
N SER A 833 -27.13 20.17 24.11
CA SER A 833 -28.38 20.68 24.68
C SER A 833 -28.92 19.85 25.85
N ALA A 834 -28.53 18.57 25.96
CA ALA A 834 -28.84 17.68 27.09
C ALA A 834 -30.34 17.60 27.48
N GLU A 835 -31.22 17.50 26.48
CA GLU A 835 -32.66 17.27 26.65
C GLU A 835 -33.04 15.81 26.36
N GLU A 836 -34.28 15.41 26.69
CA GLU A 836 -34.79 14.04 26.47
C GLU A 836 -34.80 13.66 24.98
N GLU A 837 -34.67 12.35 24.68
CA GLU A 837 -34.36 11.80 23.35
C GLU A 837 -35.30 12.26 22.20
N ASP A 838 -36.54 12.63 22.53
CA ASP A 838 -37.58 13.06 21.56
C ASP A 838 -37.68 14.58 21.34
N ALA A 839 -36.97 15.42 22.11
CA ALA A 839 -37.10 16.89 22.05
C ALA A 839 -36.00 17.54 21.18
N ILE A 840 -36.38 18.29 20.14
CA ILE A 840 -35.43 19.03 19.30
C ILE A 840 -35.14 20.43 19.90
N PRO A 841 -33.89 20.70 20.32
CA PRO A 841 -33.52 21.96 20.96
C PRO A 841 -33.70 23.16 20.03
N GLN A 842 -34.03 24.33 20.60
CA GLN A 842 -34.12 25.55 19.81
C GLN A 842 -32.80 25.92 19.12
N LEU A 843 -31.65 25.65 19.74
CA LEU A 843 -30.32 25.89 19.16
C LEU A 843 -30.11 25.13 17.84
N LEU A 844 -30.74 23.96 17.67
CA LEU A 844 -30.68 23.19 16.42
C LEU A 844 -31.55 23.80 15.33
N VAL A 845 -32.74 24.30 15.71
CA VAL A 845 -33.61 25.07 14.78
C VAL A 845 -32.92 26.36 14.34
N ASP A 846 -32.29 27.10 15.26
CA ASP A 846 -31.53 28.31 14.94
C ASP A 846 -30.33 28.00 14.01
N PHE A 847 -29.69 26.84 14.15
CA PHE A 847 -28.64 26.37 13.25
C PHE A 847 -29.18 26.03 11.85
N TRP A 848 -30.29 25.32 11.74
CA TRP A 848 -30.93 25.05 10.44
C TRP A 848 -31.43 26.33 9.77
N GLU A 849 -31.98 27.28 10.52
CA GLU A 849 -32.34 28.62 10.03
C GLU A 849 -31.12 29.39 9.50
N ALA A 850 -29.99 29.35 10.21
CA ALA A 850 -28.74 29.98 9.78
C ALA A 850 -28.13 29.29 8.55
N LEU A 851 -28.14 27.96 8.51
CA LEU A 851 -27.65 27.17 7.39
C LEU A 851 -28.51 27.35 6.14
N LEU A 852 -29.85 27.45 6.26
CA LEU A 852 -30.73 27.75 5.13
C LEU A 852 -30.51 29.16 4.55
N VAL A 853 -30.02 30.11 5.36
CA VAL A 853 -29.65 31.46 4.88
C VAL A 853 -28.34 31.45 4.09
N ALA A 854 -27.36 30.61 4.46
CA ALA A 854 -26.02 30.63 3.89
C ALA A 854 -25.76 29.56 2.81
N CYS A 855 -26.44 28.41 2.89
CA CYS A 855 -26.20 27.26 2.02
C CYS A 855 -26.60 27.54 0.55
N SER A 856 -25.76 27.08 -0.38
CA SER A 856 -25.99 27.16 -1.83
C SER A 856 -26.29 25.81 -2.49
N GLN A 857 -26.25 24.70 -1.74
CA GLN A 857 -26.46 23.34 -2.24
C GLN A 857 -27.95 22.97 -2.22
N LYS A 858 -28.51 22.62 -3.38
CA LYS A 858 -29.95 22.40 -3.54
C LYS A 858 -30.51 21.21 -2.76
N GLU A 859 -29.72 20.16 -2.59
CA GLU A 859 -30.13 18.92 -1.92
C GLU A 859 -30.27 19.15 -0.41
N VAL A 860 -29.22 19.67 0.23
CA VAL A 860 -29.22 20.12 1.63
C VAL A 860 -30.34 21.13 1.91
N VAL A 861 -30.56 22.10 1.02
CA VAL A 861 -31.66 23.07 1.15
C VAL A 861 -33.05 22.41 1.14
N GLN A 862 -33.27 21.36 0.34
CA GLN A 862 -34.56 20.63 0.34
C GLN A 862 -34.76 19.81 1.61
N GLU A 863 -33.70 19.21 2.14
CA GLU A 863 -33.74 18.50 3.41
C GLU A 863 -34.02 19.44 4.59
N LEU A 864 -33.34 20.60 4.65
CA LEU A 864 -33.54 21.63 5.67
C LEU A 864 -34.95 22.23 5.62
N HIS A 865 -35.48 22.49 4.43
CA HIS A 865 -36.88 22.89 4.25
C HIS A 865 -37.84 21.89 4.92
N PHE A 866 -37.62 20.58 4.73
CA PHE A 866 -38.45 19.54 5.34
C PHE A 866 -38.26 19.47 6.87
N LYS A 867 -37.01 19.39 7.37
CA LYS A 867 -36.69 19.36 8.82
C LYS A 867 -37.30 20.56 9.57
N LEU A 868 -37.17 21.77 9.03
CA LEU A 868 -37.74 22.98 9.63
C LEU A 868 -39.27 22.96 9.63
N ALA A 869 -39.90 22.62 8.49
CA ALA A 869 -41.35 22.56 8.40
C ALA A 869 -41.94 21.50 9.35
N GLU A 870 -41.33 20.32 9.45
CA GLU A 870 -41.71 19.27 10.39
C GLU A 870 -41.67 19.78 11.84
N GLN A 871 -40.60 20.45 12.27
CA GLN A 871 -40.50 20.96 13.65
C GLN A 871 -41.48 22.08 13.96
N TYR A 872 -41.71 23.03 13.05
CA TYR A 872 -42.73 24.06 13.26
C TYR A 872 -44.13 23.42 13.35
N ILE A 873 -44.48 22.48 12.45
CA ILE A 873 -45.75 21.75 12.48
C ILE A 873 -45.91 20.97 13.80
N TRP A 874 -44.86 20.26 14.23
CA TRP A 874 -44.88 19.46 15.45
C TRP A 874 -45.11 20.34 16.70
N ARG A 875 -44.38 21.45 16.83
CA ARG A 875 -44.55 22.41 17.94
C ARG A 875 -45.93 23.06 17.94
N LEU A 876 -46.44 23.45 16.77
CA LEU A 876 -47.79 24.00 16.60
C LEU A 876 -48.88 23.00 16.99
N SER A 877 -48.76 21.74 16.56
CA SER A 877 -49.74 20.68 16.89
C SER A 877 -49.80 20.38 18.40
N ARG A 878 -48.66 20.44 19.09
CA ARG A 878 -48.54 20.20 20.54
C ARG A 878 -48.68 21.46 21.40
N LYS A 879 -48.78 22.64 20.80
CA LYS A 879 -48.76 23.98 21.46
C LYS A 879 -47.56 24.16 22.39
N GLN A 880 -46.39 23.63 22.03
CA GLN A 880 -45.16 23.82 22.78
C GLN A 880 -44.46 25.12 22.40
N LEU A 881 -43.81 25.76 23.37
CA LEU A 881 -42.98 26.95 23.17
C LEU A 881 -41.50 26.53 23.02
N PRO A 882 -40.66 27.31 22.30
CA PRO A 882 -39.24 27.03 22.21
C PRO A 882 -38.55 27.18 23.58
N ASN A 883 -37.60 26.29 23.87
CA ASN A 883 -36.94 26.18 25.18
C ASN A 883 -36.07 27.39 25.52
N THR A 884 -35.46 27.99 24.49
CA THR A 884 -34.74 29.27 24.56
C THR A 884 -35.39 30.28 23.61
N LYS A 885 -35.02 31.56 23.73
CA LYS A 885 -35.45 32.56 22.75
C LYS A 885 -34.78 32.27 21.40
N PRO A 886 -35.53 32.25 20.28
CA PRO A 886 -34.95 32.07 18.95
C PRO A 886 -33.97 33.20 18.62
N LEU A 887 -32.92 32.89 17.85
CA LEU A 887 -31.87 33.86 17.51
C LEU A 887 -32.29 34.87 16.44
N LYS A 888 -33.23 34.49 15.56
CA LYS A 888 -33.79 35.33 14.50
C LYS A 888 -35.31 35.33 14.57
N THR A 889 -35.92 36.49 14.35
CA THR A 889 -37.38 36.62 14.16
C THR A 889 -37.78 36.26 12.73
N THR A 890 -39.08 36.06 12.50
CA THR A 890 -39.61 35.91 11.13
C THR A 890 -39.18 37.06 10.19
N GLU A 891 -39.14 38.31 10.68
CA GLU A 891 -38.74 39.48 9.87
C GLU A 891 -37.25 39.43 9.49
N ASP A 892 -36.38 39.01 10.42
CA ASP A 892 -34.95 38.86 10.14
C ASP A 892 -34.68 37.80 9.07
N LEU A 893 -35.43 36.69 9.09
CA LEU A 893 -35.30 35.59 8.13
C LEU A 893 -35.75 36.00 6.72
N ILE A 894 -36.89 36.68 6.60
CA ILE A 894 -37.40 37.24 5.33
C ILE A 894 -36.40 38.23 4.73
N ASN A 895 -35.78 39.07 5.56
CA ASN A 895 -34.75 40.02 5.11
C ASN A 895 -33.40 39.35 4.81
N SER A 896 -33.12 38.18 5.38
CA SER A 896 -31.83 37.46 5.24
C SER A 896 -31.73 36.64 3.96
N CYS A 897 -32.80 35.96 3.51
CA CYS A 897 -32.70 35.08 2.34
C CYS A 897 -34.03 34.91 1.57
N GLY A 898 -33.92 34.55 0.29
CA GLY A 898 -35.07 34.27 -0.58
C GLY A 898 -35.80 32.94 -0.30
N HIS A 899 -35.36 32.17 0.70
CA HIS A 899 -36.03 30.94 1.13
C HIS A 899 -37.23 31.22 2.05
N TYR A 900 -37.31 32.40 2.65
CA TYR A 900 -38.45 32.87 3.42
C TYR A 900 -39.23 33.92 2.61
N GLY A 901 -40.47 33.60 2.24
CA GLY A 901 -41.33 34.46 1.44
C GLY A 901 -42.05 35.52 2.27
N LEU A 902 -42.40 36.65 1.64
CA LEU A 902 -43.31 37.64 2.22
C LEU A 902 -44.68 36.98 2.45
N ILE A 903 -45.17 36.99 3.69
CA ILE A 903 -46.49 36.45 4.05
C ILE A 903 -47.57 37.21 3.28
N PHE A 904 -48.45 36.48 2.60
CA PHE A 904 -49.46 37.11 1.73
C PHE A 904 -50.48 37.94 2.52
N PRO A 905 -50.93 39.10 2.00
CA PRO A 905 -51.83 40.00 2.74
C PRO A 905 -53.14 39.35 3.22
N TRP A 906 -53.65 38.35 2.51
CA TRP A 906 -54.86 37.63 2.90
C TRP A 906 -54.63 36.70 4.12
N VAL A 907 -53.41 36.18 4.29
CA VAL A 907 -53.01 35.41 5.48
C VAL A 907 -52.93 36.34 6.69
N THR A 908 -52.28 37.49 6.54
CA THR A 908 -52.21 38.53 7.59
C THR A 908 -53.61 39.00 7.99
N PHE A 909 -54.51 39.15 7.02
CA PHE A 909 -55.93 39.46 7.28
C PHE A 909 -56.62 38.33 8.07
N MET A 910 -56.46 37.05 7.69
CA MET A 910 -57.00 35.92 8.45
C MET A 910 -56.48 35.89 9.90
N MET A 911 -55.19 36.15 10.11
CA MET A 911 -54.62 36.18 11.47
C MET A 911 -55.17 37.34 12.30
N SER A 912 -55.53 38.48 11.67
CA SER A 912 -56.15 39.62 12.36
C SER A 912 -57.58 39.35 12.88
N LEU A 913 -58.24 38.29 12.40
CA LEU A 913 -59.58 37.87 12.85
C LEU A 913 -59.53 36.98 14.11
N ILE A 914 -58.34 36.60 14.58
CA ILE A 914 -58.16 35.74 15.75
C ILE A 914 -58.47 36.53 17.04
N PRO A 915 -59.27 35.98 17.98
CA PRO A 915 -59.54 36.62 19.27
C PRO A 915 -58.26 36.88 20.09
N PRO A 916 -58.19 37.96 20.89
CA PRO A 916 -57.00 38.26 21.70
C PRO A 916 -56.69 37.23 22.80
N SER A 917 -57.59 36.30 23.08
CA SER A 917 -57.35 35.13 23.95
C SER A 917 -56.45 34.07 23.30
N ASP A 918 -56.42 34.00 21.97
CA ASP A 918 -55.66 33.01 21.18
C ASP A 918 -54.45 33.64 20.47
N GLN A 919 -54.09 34.88 20.82
CA GLN A 919 -52.98 35.65 20.23
C GLN A 919 -51.56 35.11 20.55
N ASN A 920 -51.45 33.94 21.17
CA ASN A 920 -50.21 33.15 21.19
C ASN A 920 -49.97 32.46 19.83
N ALA A 921 -50.15 33.19 18.73
CA ALA A 921 -49.60 32.83 17.43
C ALA A 921 -48.07 32.88 17.57
N SER A 922 -47.44 31.72 17.72
CA SER A 922 -45.99 31.62 17.90
C SER A 922 -45.26 32.16 16.69
N ASP A 923 -44.04 32.66 16.89
CA ASP A 923 -43.14 33.05 15.79
C ASP A 923 -42.91 31.87 14.82
N ASP A 924 -42.95 30.62 15.33
CA ASP A 924 -42.98 29.38 14.53
C ASP A 924 -44.12 29.34 13.49
N LEU A 925 -45.30 29.91 13.77
CA LEU A 925 -46.40 30.00 12.80
C LEU A 925 -46.06 30.95 11.65
N SER A 926 -45.52 32.13 11.96
CA SER A 926 -45.15 33.12 10.94
C SER A 926 -43.91 32.69 10.16
N LYS A 927 -42.95 32.00 10.80
CA LYS A 927 -41.83 31.32 10.14
C LYS A 927 -42.32 30.25 9.16
N LEU A 928 -43.25 29.38 9.56
CA LEU A 928 -43.84 28.36 8.69
C LEU A 928 -44.65 28.98 7.53
N GLN A 929 -45.51 29.97 7.81
CA GLN A 929 -46.26 30.68 6.76
C GLN A 929 -45.32 31.34 5.74
N SER A 930 -44.24 32.00 6.20
CA SER A 930 -43.22 32.59 5.35
C SER A 930 -42.48 31.55 4.52
N LEU A 931 -42.09 30.41 5.12
CA LEU A 931 -41.44 29.29 4.44
C LEU A 931 -42.32 28.71 3.33
N LEU A 932 -43.64 28.59 3.54
CA LEU A 932 -44.61 28.13 2.55
C LEU A 932 -44.91 29.15 1.43
N CYS A 933 -44.76 30.45 1.71
CA CYS A 933 -44.84 31.51 0.71
C CYS A 933 -43.61 31.53 -0.23
N SER A 934 -42.56 30.77 0.09
CA SER A 934 -41.35 30.65 -0.72
C SER A 934 -41.59 29.96 -2.06
N PRO A 935 -41.04 30.47 -3.19
CA PRO A 935 -41.15 29.78 -4.47
C PRO A 935 -40.35 28.47 -4.49
N TYR A 936 -39.34 28.32 -3.64
CA TYR A 936 -38.39 27.19 -3.62
C TYR A 936 -38.83 26.00 -2.76
N PHE A 937 -39.92 26.14 -1.99
CA PHE A 937 -40.40 25.09 -1.10
C PHE A 937 -41.22 24.03 -1.85
N ASN A 938 -40.91 22.75 -1.62
CA ASN A 938 -41.62 21.61 -2.19
C ASN A 938 -42.77 21.18 -1.27
N ILE A 939 -44.02 21.47 -1.66
CA ILE A 939 -45.19 21.28 -0.79
C ILE A 939 -45.69 19.82 -0.71
N PRO A 940 -45.65 19.00 -1.77
CA PRO A 940 -46.02 17.59 -1.69
C PRO A 940 -45.34 16.77 -0.57
N SER A 941 -44.11 17.10 -0.16
CA SER A 941 -43.41 16.35 0.90
C SER A 941 -43.98 16.57 2.30
N ILE A 942 -44.62 17.72 2.59
CA ILE A 942 -45.18 18.00 3.92
C ILE A 942 -46.66 17.62 4.07
N LEU A 943 -47.35 17.25 2.98
CA LEU A 943 -48.78 16.91 3.02
C LEU A 943 -49.17 15.89 4.11
N PRO A 944 -48.40 14.81 4.37
CA PRO A 944 -48.72 13.85 5.44
C PRO A 944 -48.62 14.47 6.85
N LEU A 945 -47.75 15.46 7.05
CA LEU A 945 -47.54 16.12 8.33
C LEU A 945 -48.68 17.11 8.65
N LEU A 946 -49.34 17.64 7.63
CA LEU A 946 -50.46 18.59 7.80
C LEU A 946 -51.72 17.95 8.42
N GLU A 947 -51.85 16.61 8.38
CA GLU A 947 -52.92 15.89 9.08
C GLU A 947 -52.89 16.12 10.60
N ALA A 948 -51.73 16.46 11.17
CA ALA A 948 -51.58 16.80 12.59
C ALA A 948 -52.12 18.20 12.96
N LEU A 949 -52.45 19.06 11.98
CA LEU A 949 -52.95 20.41 12.21
C LEU A 949 -54.45 20.51 11.88
N PRO A 950 -55.33 20.76 12.87
CA PRO A 950 -56.77 20.80 12.65
C PRO A 950 -57.20 22.01 11.81
N GLU A 951 -57.88 21.74 10.70
CA GLU A 951 -58.52 22.76 9.82
C GLU A 951 -59.56 23.64 10.55
N GLU A 952 -60.04 23.21 11.73
CA GLU A 952 -60.98 23.98 12.55
C GLU A 952 -60.36 25.23 13.18
N THR A 953 -59.03 25.31 13.26
CA THR A 953 -58.31 26.46 13.82
C THR A 953 -57.89 27.43 12.72
N LEU A 954 -58.06 28.74 12.92
CA LEU A 954 -57.64 29.75 11.93
C LEU A 954 -56.15 29.65 11.53
N PRO A 955 -55.19 29.38 12.45
CA PRO A 955 -53.81 29.06 12.10
C PRO A 955 -53.67 27.84 11.18
N GLY A 956 -54.28 26.70 11.54
CA GLY A 956 -54.24 25.48 10.73
C GLY A 956 -54.86 25.70 9.34
N LEU A 957 -56.04 26.32 9.29
CA LEU A 957 -56.74 26.69 8.05
C LEU A 957 -55.85 27.55 7.13
N SER A 958 -55.10 28.51 7.68
CA SER A 958 -54.19 29.33 6.88
C SER A 958 -53.06 28.53 6.20
N ILE A 959 -52.50 27.54 6.90
CA ILE A 959 -51.45 26.64 6.38
C ILE A 959 -52.03 25.71 5.31
N HIS A 960 -53.19 25.11 5.57
CA HIS A 960 -53.89 24.24 4.61
C HIS A 960 -54.23 24.99 3.31
N ILE A 961 -54.73 26.23 3.40
CA ILE A 961 -55.01 27.05 2.22
C ILE A 961 -53.72 27.43 1.49
N LEU A 962 -52.63 27.78 2.19
CA LEU A 962 -51.33 28.05 1.58
C LEU A 962 -50.75 26.84 0.83
N CYS A 963 -51.05 25.63 1.28
CA CYS A 963 -50.64 24.41 0.59
C CYS A 963 -51.54 24.12 -0.62
N ASP A 964 -52.87 24.21 -0.45
CA ASP A 964 -53.85 23.99 -1.51
C ASP A 964 -53.67 24.98 -2.68
N THR A 965 -53.41 26.28 -2.42
CA THR A 965 -53.16 27.29 -3.47
C THR A 965 -51.96 26.94 -4.33
N ARG A 966 -50.83 26.63 -3.69
CA ARG A 966 -49.56 26.36 -4.37
C ARG A 966 -49.58 25.03 -5.13
N LEU A 967 -50.46 24.10 -4.74
CA LEU A 967 -50.80 22.90 -5.51
C LEU A 967 -51.81 23.14 -6.65
N GLY A 968 -52.25 24.38 -6.86
CA GLY A 968 -53.22 24.76 -7.88
C GLY A 968 -54.67 24.40 -7.55
N GLN A 969 -54.96 23.97 -6.32
CA GLN A 969 -56.29 23.48 -5.88
C GLN A 969 -57.23 24.63 -5.45
N TYR A 970 -57.18 25.75 -6.15
CA TYR A 970 -57.89 26.99 -5.81
C TYR A 970 -59.39 26.80 -5.54
N GLU A 971 -60.07 25.88 -6.23
CA GLU A 971 -61.47 25.58 -5.98
C GLU A 971 -61.73 25.03 -4.57
N ARG A 972 -60.85 24.15 -4.06
CA ARG A 972 -60.94 23.59 -2.70
C ARG A 972 -60.65 24.66 -1.66
N SER A 973 -59.64 25.51 -1.90
CA SER A 973 -59.35 26.67 -1.06
C SER A 973 -60.54 27.62 -0.94
N ILE A 974 -61.22 27.92 -2.05
CA ILE A 974 -62.45 28.74 -2.07
C ILE A 974 -63.57 28.07 -1.26
N ASP A 975 -63.77 26.76 -1.42
CA ASP A 975 -64.80 26.03 -0.66
C ASP A 975 -64.51 25.98 0.84
N LYS A 976 -63.26 25.71 1.26
CA LYS A 976 -62.81 25.75 2.66
C LYS A 976 -62.98 27.15 3.27
N LEU A 977 -62.57 28.19 2.55
CA LEU A 977 -62.72 29.59 2.99
C LEU A 977 -64.20 29.98 3.13
N LEU A 978 -65.06 29.64 2.18
CA LEU A 978 -66.50 29.94 2.25
C LEU A 978 -67.20 29.19 3.40
N GLU A 979 -66.73 28.00 3.77
CA GLU A 979 -67.27 27.24 4.90
C GLU A 979 -66.80 27.79 6.25
N ARG A 980 -65.52 28.14 6.40
CA ARG A 980 -64.90 28.40 7.72
C ARG A 980 -64.48 29.85 7.98
N CYS A 981 -64.15 30.64 6.95
CA CYS A 981 -63.72 32.04 7.11
C CYS A 981 -64.15 32.90 5.89
N PRO A 982 -65.47 33.13 5.70
CA PRO A 982 -65.99 33.81 4.51
C PRO A 982 -65.48 35.26 4.35
N GLN A 983 -65.05 35.90 5.46
CA GLN A 983 -64.46 37.24 5.46
C GLN A 983 -63.17 37.31 4.63
N ALA A 984 -62.36 36.24 4.61
CA ALA A 984 -61.07 36.22 3.95
C ALA A 984 -61.12 35.82 2.47
N VAL A 985 -62.28 35.34 1.98
CA VAL A 985 -62.47 34.87 0.60
C VAL A 985 -62.14 35.95 -0.42
N ILE A 986 -62.54 37.21 -0.18
CA ILE A 986 -62.31 38.29 -1.14
C ILE A 986 -60.86 38.79 -1.15
N PRO A 987 -60.20 39.08 0.00
CA PRO A 987 -58.75 39.33 0.03
C PRO A 987 -57.93 38.21 -0.64
N TYR A 988 -58.30 36.95 -0.41
CA TYR A 988 -57.71 35.79 -1.07
C TYR A 988 -57.91 35.83 -2.60
N ALA A 989 -59.16 36.00 -3.05
CA ALA A 989 -59.50 36.04 -4.47
C ALA A 989 -58.83 37.21 -5.21
N GLN A 990 -58.74 38.38 -4.57
CA GLN A 990 -58.03 39.56 -5.09
C GLN A 990 -56.53 39.35 -5.17
N HIS A 991 -55.93 38.45 -4.38
CA HIS A 991 -54.51 38.15 -4.41
C HIS A 991 -54.17 37.02 -5.41
N GLU A 992 -54.79 35.86 -5.24
CA GLU A 992 -54.45 34.60 -5.94
C GLU A 992 -55.14 34.45 -7.30
N LEU A 993 -56.41 34.85 -7.43
CA LEU A 993 -57.21 34.61 -8.66
C LEU A 993 -56.94 35.68 -9.75
N LYS A 994 -55.66 35.96 -10.00
CA LYS A 994 -55.17 36.83 -11.07
C LYS A 994 -54.85 36.03 -12.32
N HIS A 995 -54.59 36.76 -13.41
CA HIS A 995 -54.20 36.22 -14.72
C HIS A 995 -55.03 35.00 -15.16
N GLU A 996 -54.42 33.82 -15.27
CA GLU A 996 -55.05 32.59 -15.79
C GLU A 996 -56.17 32.07 -14.85
N CYS A 997 -56.08 32.35 -13.55
CA CYS A 997 -57.07 31.95 -12.55
C CYS A 997 -58.29 32.89 -12.47
N ARG A 998 -58.33 33.98 -13.26
CA ARG A 998 -59.46 34.94 -13.27
C ARG A 998 -60.81 34.26 -13.51
N ALA A 999 -60.84 33.22 -14.34
CA ALA A 999 -62.06 32.47 -14.64
C ALA A 999 -62.78 31.90 -13.40
N LEU A 1000 -62.04 31.61 -12.33
CA LEU A 1000 -62.61 31.05 -11.09
C LEU A 1000 -63.49 32.05 -10.32
N TRP A 1001 -63.33 33.36 -10.53
CA TRP A 1001 -64.23 34.38 -9.96
C TRP A 1001 -65.69 34.14 -10.36
N TRP A 1002 -65.93 33.82 -11.62
CA TRP A 1002 -67.27 33.69 -12.19
C TRP A 1002 -67.66 32.22 -12.44
N ASN A 1003 -66.72 31.30 -12.65
CA ASN A 1003 -67.02 29.87 -12.80
C ASN A 1003 -67.20 29.12 -11.46
N LYS A 1004 -66.58 29.58 -10.37
CA LYS A 1004 -66.59 28.88 -9.06
C LYS A 1004 -67.12 29.78 -7.93
N LEU A 1005 -66.50 30.93 -7.70
CA LEU A 1005 -66.80 31.79 -6.56
C LEU A 1005 -68.22 32.38 -6.62
N LEU A 1006 -68.62 32.97 -7.75
CA LEU A 1006 -69.97 33.53 -7.92
C LEU A 1006 -71.09 32.47 -7.78
N PRO A 1007 -71.08 31.32 -8.48
CA PRO A 1007 -72.12 30.29 -8.32
C PRO A 1007 -72.23 29.77 -6.90
N GLU A 1008 -71.10 29.55 -6.21
CA GLU A 1008 -71.10 28.96 -4.88
C GLU A 1008 -71.52 29.97 -3.79
N LEU A 1009 -71.20 31.26 -3.95
CA LEU A 1009 -71.81 32.35 -3.14
C LEU A 1009 -73.33 32.41 -3.37
N CYS A 1010 -73.77 32.43 -4.63
CA CYS A 1010 -75.20 32.43 -5.00
C CYS A 1010 -75.97 31.20 -4.52
N LYS A 1011 -75.29 30.08 -4.27
CA LYS A 1011 -75.84 28.87 -3.67
C LYS A 1011 -75.91 28.98 -2.15
N ARG A 1012 -74.80 29.30 -1.47
CA ARG A 1012 -74.71 29.38 -0.01
C ARG A 1012 -75.59 30.49 0.59
N ILE A 1013 -75.89 31.56 -0.15
CA ILE A 1013 -76.80 32.64 0.29
C ILE A 1013 -78.28 32.21 0.33
N ARG A 1014 -78.66 31.09 -0.33
CA ARG A 1014 -80.05 30.58 -0.33
C ARG A 1014 -80.44 29.97 1.02
N ASP A 1015 -79.46 29.49 1.79
CA ASP A 1015 -79.63 28.96 3.13
C ASP A 1015 -79.22 30.03 4.17
N PRO A 1016 -80.16 30.66 4.89
CA PRO A 1016 -79.85 31.77 5.80
C PRO A 1016 -79.22 31.27 7.10
N GLY A 1017 -77.88 31.21 7.13
CA GLY A 1017 -77.07 31.01 8.34
C GLY A 1017 -76.49 32.32 8.91
N ASP A 1018 -75.78 32.23 10.03
CA ASP A 1018 -75.23 33.38 10.77
C ASP A 1018 -74.26 34.26 9.93
N ASN A 1019 -73.65 33.69 8.89
CA ASN A 1019 -72.73 34.39 7.98
C ASN A 1019 -73.42 35.15 6.82
N TYR A 1020 -74.76 35.20 6.76
CA TYR A 1020 -75.51 35.77 5.62
C TYR A 1020 -75.09 37.21 5.25
N SER A 1021 -74.83 38.08 6.24
CA SER A 1021 -74.40 39.46 5.98
C SER A 1021 -73.02 39.55 5.31
N VAL A 1022 -72.07 38.71 5.76
CA VAL A 1022 -70.71 38.62 5.21
C VAL A 1022 -70.76 38.06 3.79
N LEU A 1023 -71.47 36.94 3.58
CA LEU A 1023 -71.63 36.33 2.26
C LEU A 1023 -72.29 37.30 1.27
N LEU A 1024 -73.29 38.08 1.70
CA LEU A 1024 -73.93 39.09 0.85
C LEU A 1024 -72.98 40.24 0.50
N SER A 1025 -72.14 40.71 1.43
CA SER A 1025 -71.07 41.68 1.09
C SER A 1025 -70.05 41.09 0.10
N SER A 1026 -69.57 39.86 0.32
CA SER A 1026 -68.67 39.14 -0.58
C SER A 1026 -69.27 38.96 -1.99
N LEU A 1027 -70.58 38.70 -2.09
CA LEU A 1027 -71.30 38.64 -3.37
C LEU A 1027 -71.32 40.00 -4.07
N THR A 1028 -71.62 41.10 -3.36
CA THR A 1028 -71.63 42.44 -3.98
C THR A 1028 -70.24 42.87 -4.46
N GLU A 1029 -69.18 42.52 -3.73
CA GLU A 1029 -67.81 42.81 -4.13
C GLU A 1029 -67.38 41.93 -5.32
N THR A 1030 -67.71 40.63 -5.29
CA THR A 1030 -67.53 39.71 -6.43
C THR A 1030 -68.20 40.22 -7.70
N LEU A 1031 -69.46 40.65 -7.62
CA LEU A 1031 -70.18 41.24 -8.76
C LEU A 1031 -69.56 42.55 -9.25
N SER A 1032 -68.94 43.34 -8.37
CA SER A 1032 -68.21 44.56 -8.77
C SER A 1032 -66.93 44.25 -9.56
N VAL A 1033 -66.18 43.22 -9.15
CA VAL A 1033 -64.98 42.74 -9.88
C VAL A 1033 -65.38 42.16 -11.23
N ILE A 1034 -66.41 41.31 -11.28
CA ILE A 1034 -66.92 40.72 -12.54
C ILE A 1034 -67.41 41.81 -13.51
N ALA A 1035 -68.10 42.84 -13.02
CA ALA A 1035 -68.55 43.97 -13.83
C ALA A 1035 -67.38 44.84 -14.38
N MET A 1036 -66.22 44.83 -13.71
CA MET A 1036 -65.00 45.50 -14.18
C MET A 1036 -64.16 44.66 -15.14
N GLU A 1037 -64.22 43.33 -15.06
CA GLU A 1037 -63.41 42.42 -15.88
C GLU A 1037 -64.15 41.98 -17.16
N LEU A 1038 -65.32 41.34 -17.04
CA LEU A 1038 -66.06 40.76 -18.17
C LEU A 1038 -66.71 41.80 -19.10
N GLU A 1039 -66.96 41.39 -20.34
CA GLU A 1039 -67.89 42.08 -21.23
C GLU A 1039 -69.34 41.83 -20.83
N LEU A 1040 -70.23 42.80 -21.10
CA LEU A 1040 -71.66 42.71 -20.77
C LEU A 1040 -72.35 41.43 -21.28
N ARG A 1041 -71.97 40.93 -22.46
CA ARG A 1041 -72.54 39.69 -23.02
C ARG A 1041 -72.13 38.46 -22.21
N ASP A 1042 -70.87 38.39 -21.81
CA ASP A 1042 -70.34 37.24 -21.06
C ASP A 1042 -70.76 37.32 -19.60
N PHE A 1043 -70.84 38.51 -19.01
CA PHE A 1043 -71.39 38.71 -17.68
C PHE A 1043 -72.86 38.22 -17.59
N LEU A 1044 -73.69 38.51 -18.60
CA LEU A 1044 -75.06 37.99 -18.68
C LEU A 1044 -75.11 36.45 -18.75
N ASN A 1045 -74.12 35.79 -19.36
CA ASN A 1045 -74.06 34.33 -19.47
C ASN A 1045 -73.68 33.63 -18.16
N VAL A 1046 -73.12 34.34 -17.18
CA VAL A 1046 -72.68 33.76 -15.88
C VAL A 1046 -73.60 34.14 -14.72
N LEU A 1047 -74.66 34.91 -14.97
CA LEU A 1047 -75.70 35.17 -13.96
C LEU A 1047 -76.61 33.94 -13.77
N PRO A 1048 -77.07 33.66 -12.53
CA PRO A 1048 -77.97 32.55 -12.26
C PRO A 1048 -79.36 32.79 -12.89
N GLU A 1049 -79.91 31.76 -13.54
CA GLU A 1049 -81.22 31.82 -14.24
C GLU A 1049 -82.41 32.14 -13.30
N ASP A 1050 -82.26 31.88 -12.01
CA ASP A 1050 -83.26 32.09 -10.95
C ASP A 1050 -82.99 33.35 -10.09
N GLY A 1051 -82.11 34.24 -10.54
CA GLY A 1051 -81.74 35.48 -9.84
C GLY A 1051 -82.76 36.62 -9.95
N ASN A 1052 -82.94 37.40 -8.87
CA ASN A 1052 -83.75 38.63 -8.91
C ASN A 1052 -83.03 39.74 -9.69
N ALA A 1053 -83.53 40.06 -10.89
CA ALA A 1053 -82.95 41.07 -11.79
C ALA A 1053 -82.70 42.44 -11.12
N ALA A 1054 -83.52 42.85 -10.13
CA ALA A 1054 -83.34 44.12 -9.44
C ALA A 1054 -82.02 44.21 -8.65
N PHE A 1055 -81.48 43.08 -8.17
CA PHE A 1055 -80.22 43.01 -7.43
C PHE A 1055 -79.00 43.12 -8.36
N PHE A 1056 -79.06 42.52 -9.56
CA PHE A 1056 -77.94 42.51 -10.51
C PHE A 1056 -77.91 43.75 -11.42
N LEU A 1057 -79.04 44.45 -11.60
CA LEU A 1057 -79.17 45.61 -12.48
C LEU A 1057 -78.13 46.72 -12.23
N PRO A 1058 -77.77 47.11 -10.98
CA PRO A 1058 -76.74 48.13 -10.73
C PRO A 1058 -75.36 47.74 -11.28
N HIS A 1059 -74.96 46.47 -11.14
CA HIS A 1059 -73.69 45.95 -11.61
C HIS A 1059 -73.66 45.81 -13.15
N LEU A 1060 -74.77 45.39 -13.76
CA LEU A 1060 -74.94 45.38 -15.21
C LEU A 1060 -74.87 46.80 -15.81
N LEU A 1061 -75.44 47.80 -15.13
CA LEU A 1061 -75.32 49.21 -15.51
C LEU A 1061 -73.88 49.74 -15.35
N GLN A 1062 -73.15 49.29 -14.33
CA GLN A 1062 -71.72 49.62 -14.16
C GLN A 1062 -70.88 49.03 -15.31
N CYS A 1063 -71.10 47.76 -15.65
CA CYS A 1063 -70.46 47.09 -16.78
C CYS A 1063 -70.78 47.77 -18.13
N SER A 1064 -72.03 48.16 -18.37
CA SER A 1064 -72.40 48.85 -19.62
C SER A 1064 -71.81 50.26 -19.73
N ARG A 1065 -71.69 50.99 -18.61
CA ARG A 1065 -71.07 52.33 -18.57
C ARG A 1065 -69.56 52.30 -18.81
N ARG A 1066 -68.86 51.19 -18.53
CA ARG A 1066 -67.44 51.00 -18.88
C ARG A 1066 -67.20 51.21 -20.37
N LYS A 1067 -68.09 50.70 -21.25
CA LYS A 1067 -68.03 50.87 -22.72
C LYS A 1067 -68.41 52.27 -23.23
N LEU A 1068 -68.79 53.20 -22.35
CA LEU A 1068 -69.05 54.61 -22.71
C LEU A 1068 -67.89 55.55 -22.33
N VAL A 1069 -66.83 55.03 -21.68
CA VAL A 1069 -65.68 55.80 -21.18
C VAL A 1069 -64.34 55.26 -21.73
N THR A 1070 -64.38 54.19 -22.52
CA THR A 1070 -63.32 53.73 -23.43
C THR A 1070 -63.68 54.04 -24.87
#